data_AF-A0A933BDQ2-F1
#
_entry.id   AF-A0A933BDQ2-F1
#
_cell.length_a   1.000
_cell.length_b   1.000
_cell.length_c   1.000
_cell.angle_alpha   90.00
_cell.angle_beta   90.00
_cell.angle_gamma   90.00
#
_symmetry.space_group_name_H-M   'P 1'
#
loop_
_entity.id
_entity.type
_entity.pdbx_description
1 polymer ?
#
loop_
_entity_poly.entity_id
_entity_poly.type
_entity_poly.pdbx_seq_one_letter_code
_entity_poly.pdbx_strand_id
1 'polypeptide(L)'
;MKEPVGGTRRYLESPACRESLIPFVEYITSRHDSHGGVTEVRILGGPGGKKGAWCGYFDKEHWRDLIKAILPLSGSPRSRLPYGDYPRIGEGNIYFSLRPVHPDLLGRVANCVKYAEQSTTDVDIIAYDMFGVDIDPERKSQISASDEEKHSAYLVAQSIRAWLLENGVKSIWADSGNGYHLLVPTIPYKGEDIARATEDSKLLLHFLAERFNTGQAKVDLTIYNPARIMRLYGTLTMKGSNLAGKRPHRWSGVDLKEVPEDIDLFGKLRGLIEEYRKEAQERQKPKSSPVQANISTPTAKPSWSREESLQVLEGVLALSGLKFRKVEKGGRILFIFEKCPHHQDDDGHTFECCVISEIDGRYSSSCKHDANAHWKDFKAVIGWEQHKEGVLKSLGLWQDRGSSRKAPELPPVDVDAELAVIKEKWPAAAEEKDRNLLVTEALGRITRCPALERKRALEEIQKITGLKPKLLEQVVSEQKRLEKEKSKEAKRHPLALQVDAESDVQADDLPWISAADGEIKRTAAKAWKALSKANRPERYFRCGGLLLRIEKDDHGVEISRDLNLDRMRHALARVAHFFIVRKEDNEEVVIPVPPPMDLVRDMLADPAPPLPVLNRIIEFPIFFEDGSLQSASGYHETGRTYYAPIPGFVLPEIPQHPSRLDMDRAVGLIAELLWDFPFVSDSEKAHAIALLILPLAREIIDGPTPLHLIEAPSPGTGKGLLTEVLAYIALGRWPAMMTEGRDEDEMRKRISSKLMGLPSIIVIDNLRKRLDSAAFSSALTCSYWEDRILGQSKLVRLPVRAVWLASGNNASLSHEVSRRTVRIRLDAKVDRPWLRQGFRHPDLRNWVKERRVELLWSVLILIRSWFAAGRPLWQGPLLGMFDSWSRVIGGILQVAGINGFLGNLSDLYENSDAEGGIWRGFVKAWWEKFSDQEVGVSELFDLANAQDEPPELGKGTEQSRKTRLGQELVKLRDRQFENLRIVLCGERKRAKKWRLVAMPSQPAEGEPQDRLTTGSPIGSPEKALDNPARSNGGEPGEPFSNPYARGADIFSHNEKKRYQIEKERCQKGSPGSPSNGFLMENKAQVDGEPQGEPSPAGSPGSSVEDQAELNLLEGSL
;
A
#
# COMPACT_ATOMS: atom_id res chain seq x y z
N MET A 1 22.40 -32.61 -23.28
CA MET A 1 22.19 -33.84 -22.48
C MET A 1 20.69 -34.02 -22.25
N LYS A 2 20.10 -35.11 -22.75
CA LYS A 2 18.68 -35.46 -22.59
C LYS A 2 18.56 -36.60 -21.57
N GLU A 3 17.93 -36.35 -20.43
CA GLU A 3 17.07 -37.26 -19.63
C GLU A 3 16.86 -36.70 -18.20
N PRO A 4 15.73 -37.04 -17.53
CA PRO A 4 15.33 -36.42 -16.27
C PRO A 4 16.22 -36.89 -15.12
N VAL A 5 16.28 -36.04 -14.08
CA VAL A 5 16.92 -36.25 -12.77
C VAL A 5 16.86 -37.72 -12.36
N GLY A 6 17.92 -38.48 -12.64
CA GLY A 6 18.15 -39.79 -12.04
C GLY A 6 18.75 -39.55 -10.66
N GLY A 7 18.44 -40.43 -9.70
CA GLY A 7 18.64 -40.24 -8.26
C GLY A 7 20.03 -39.78 -7.80
N THR A 8 20.16 -39.52 -6.50
CA THR A 8 21.32 -38.93 -5.80
C THR A 8 22.66 -39.23 -6.47
N ARG A 9 22.94 -40.51 -6.76
CA ARG A 9 24.16 -40.99 -7.44
C ARG A 9 24.42 -40.39 -8.82
N ARG A 10 23.42 -40.32 -9.72
CA ARG A 10 23.58 -39.78 -11.08
C ARG A 10 23.85 -38.27 -11.05
N TYR A 11 23.29 -37.56 -10.08
CA TYR A 11 23.58 -36.14 -9.88
C TYR A 11 24.99 -35.92 -9.35
N LEU A 12 25.43 -36.70 -8.35
CA LEU A 12 26.79 -36.64 -7.81
C LEU A 12 27.87 -36.90 -8.87
N GLU A 13 27.58 -37.75 -9.86
CA GLU A 13 28.48 -38.02 -11.00
C GLU A 13 28.39 -36.95 -12.12
N SER A 14 27.43 -36.04 -12.06
CA SER A 14 27.17 -35.05 -13.12
C SER A 14 28.16 -33.86 -13.09
N PRO A 15 28.42 -33.22 -14.25
CA PRO A 15 29.22 -31.99 -14.30
C PRO A 15 28.65 -30.87 -13.42
N ALA A 16 27.32 -30.76 -13.31
CA ALA A 16 26.68 -29.76 -12.46
C ALA A 16 27.08 -29.91 -10.99
N CYS A 17 27.28 -31.14 -10.50
CA CYS A 17 27.75 -31.38 -9.15
C CYS A 17 29.28 -31.27 -9.04
N ARG A 18 30.03 -32.02 -9.86
CA ARG A 18 31.49 -32.16 -9.75
C ARG A 18 32.27 -30.92 -10.15
N GLU A 19 31.81 -30.21 -11.18
CA GLU A 19 32.53 -29.06 -11.72
C GLU A 19 32.00 -27.73 -11.18
N SER A 20 30.80 -27.71 -10.60
CA SER A 20 30.17 -26.46 -10.14
C SER A 20 29.73 -26.50 -8.68
N LEU A 21 28.84 -27.40 -8.26
CA LEU A 21 28.30 -27.36 -6.90
C LEU A 21 29.38 -27.56 -5.83
N ILE A 22 30.12 -28.69 -5.90
CA ILE A 22 31.12 -29.05 -4.88
C ILE A 22 32.22 -27.98 -4.79
N PRO A 23 32.92 -27.62 -5.89
CA PRO A 23 34.01 -26.65 -5.80
C PRO A 23 33.54 -25.27 -5.36
N PHE A 24 32.32 -24.86 -5.75
CA PHE A 24 31.78 -23.56 -5.35
C PHE A 24 31.35 -23.51 -3.89
N VAL A 25 30.72 -24.56 -3.37
CA VAL A 25 30.32 -24.63 -1.96
C VAL A 25 31.55 -24.64 -1.06
N GLU A 26 32.59 -25.39 -1.41
CA GLU A 26 33.88 -25.34 -0.71
C GLU A 26 34.49 -23.92 -0.75
N TYR A 27 34.54 -23.31 -1.94
CA TYR A 27 35.08 -21.98 -2.13
C TYR A 27 34.34 -20.92 -1.30
N ILE A 28 33.00 -20.88 -1.39
CA ILE A 28 32.20 -19.80 -0.79
C ILE A 28 32.14 -19.92 0.73
N THR A 29 32.03 -21.14 1.28
CA THR A 29 32.04 -21.35 2.73
C THR A 29 33.41 -21.03 3.31
N SER A 30 34.49 -21.44 2.64
CA SER A 30 35.86 -21.07 3.07
C SER A 30 36.12 -19.57 2.97
N ARG A 31 35.57 -18.90 1.96
CA ARG A 31 35.70 -17.44 1.83
C ARG A 31 34.95 -16.73 2.95
N HIS A 32 33.69 -17.11 3.21
CA HIS A 32 32.89 -16.49 4.28
C HIS A 32 33.52 -16.70 5.65
N ASP A 33 34.05 -17.90 5.90
CA ASP A 33 34.80 -18.24 7.11
C ASP A 33 36.06 -17.38 7.27
N SER A 34 36.83 -17.15 6.19
CA SER A 34 38.00 -16.25 6.21
C SER A 34 37.67 -14.81 6.63
N HIS A 35 36.40 -14.42 6.60
CA HIS A 35 35.92 -13.11 7.03
C HIS A 35 35.17 -13.13 8.36
N GLY A 36 35.07 -14.30 9.00
CA GLY A 36 34.45 -14.53 10.30
C GLY A 36 32.95 -14.83 10.24
N GLY A 37 32.44 -15.28 9.09
CA GLY A 37 31.01 -15.47 8.86
C GLY A 37 30.67 -16.84 8.30
N VAL A 38 29.38 -17.07 8.13
CA VAL A 38 28.81 -18.33 7.62
C VAL A 38 28.04 -18.07 6.33
N THR A 39 27.79 -19.13 5.57
CA THR A 39 27.01 -19.07 4.33
C THR A 39 25.56 -19.42 4.60
N GLU A 40 24.63 -18.55 4.20
CA GLU A 40 23.20 -18.91 4.17
C GLU A 40 22.87 -19.59 2.84
N VAL A 41 22.11 -20.68 2.90
CA VAL A 41 21.39 -21.25 1.75
C VAL A 41 19.90 -20.99 1.92
N ARG A 42 19.26 -20.51 0.85
CA ARG A 42 17.82 -20.24 0.80
C ARG A 42 17.14 -20.95 -0.35
N ILE A 43 16.06 -21.67 -0.07
CA ILE A 43 15.27 -22.39 -1.06
C ILE A 43 13.92 -21.68 -1.21
N LEU A 44 13.59 -21.28 -2.43
CA LEU A 44 12.36 -20.56 -2.76
C LEU A 44 11.47 -21.38 -3.69
N GLY A 45 10.19 -21.45 -3.32
CA GLY A 45 9.18 -22.26 -4.01
C GLY A 45 9.33 -23.76 -3.72
N GLY A 46 8.29 -24.53 -4.03
CA GLY A 46 8.28 -25.97 -3.80
C GLY A 46 7.12 -26.70 -4.49
N PRO A 47 7.07 -28.04 -4.35
CA PRO A 47 6.04 -28.88 -4.94
C PRO A 47 4.60 -28.42 -4.64
N GLY A 48 3.71 -28.56 -5.62
CA GLY A 48 2.29 -28.17 -5.49
C GLY A 48 2.04 -26.66 -5.43
N GLY A 49 3.02 -25.83 -5.80
CA GLY A 49 2.86 -24.37 -5.81
C GLY A 49 2.93 -23.71 -4.43
N LYS A 50 3.46 -24.41 -3.41
CA LYS A 50 3.70 -23.85 -2.07
C LYS A 50 4.59 -22.61 -2.17
N LYS A 51 4.09 -21.48 -1.67
CA LYS A 51 4.85 -20.23 -1.50
C LYS A 51 5.44 -20.24 -0.09
N GLY A 52 6.76 -20.20 0.02
CA GLY A 52 7.51 -20.23 1.27
C GLY A 52 9.01 -20.12 1.01
N ALA A 53 9.76 -19.80 2.06
CA ALA A 53 11.22 -19.77 2.06
C ALA A 53 11.74 -20.77 3.10
N TRP A 54 12.76 -21.54 2.73
CA TRP A 54 13.50 -22.40 3.66
C TRP A 54 14.93 -21.90 3.73
N CYS A 55 15.49 -21.82 4.93
CA CYS A 55 16.82 -21.30 5.17
C CYS A 55 17.66 -22.31 5.96
N GLY A 56 18.96 -22.31 5.69
CA GLY A 56 19.97 -23.02 6.47
C GLY A 56 21.27 -22.21 6.51
N TYR A 57 21.99 -22.29 7.62
CA TYR A 57 23.24 -21.58 7.84
C TYR A 57 24.35 -22.60 8.02
N PHE A 58 25.43 -22.46 7.27
CA PHE A 58 26.51 -23.44 7.21
C PHE A 58 27.86 -22.77 7.39
N ASP A 59 28.64 -23.28 8.33
CA ASP A 59 30.05 -22.92 8.49
C ASP A 59 30.94 -23.72 7.52
N LYS A 60 32.24 -23.40 7.50
CA LYS A 60 33.23 -24.06 6.65
C LYS A 60 33.40 -25.54 6.98
N GLU A 61 33.25 -25.98 8.22
CA GLU A 61 33.44 -27.39 8.58
C GLU A 61 32.29 -28.26 8.06
N HIS A 62 31.10 -27.67 7.93
CA HIS A 62 29.86 -28.34 7.52
C HIS A 62 29.47 -28.09 6.05
N TRP A 63 30.42 -27.70 5.19
CA TRP A 63 30.16 -27.50 3.75
C TRP A 63 29.62 -28.77 3.07
N ARG A 64 30.01 -29.97 3.54
CA ARG A 64 29.49 -31.25 3.05
C ARG A 64 28.02 -31.45 3.44
N ASP A 65 27.64 -30.99 4.64
CA ASP A 65 26.26 -31.11 5.11
C ASP A 65 25.33 -30.14 4.38
N LEU A 66 25.84 -28.99 3.93
CA LEU A 66 25.15 -28.11 2.98
C LEU A 66 24.77 -28.88 1.71
N ILE A 67 25.74 -29.58 1.10
CA ILE A 67 25.50 -30.35 -0.11
C ILE A 67 24.47 -31.45 0.15
N LYS A 68 24.67 -32.26 1.20
CA LYS A 68 23.72 -33.31 1.60
C LYS A 68 22.31 -32.76 1.80
N ALA A 69 22.18 -31.59 2.42
CA ALA A 69 20.89 -30.97 2.68
C ALA A 69 20.13 -30.63 1.39
N ILE A 70 20.81 -30.36 0.27
CA ILE A 70 20.15 -29.94 -0.98
C ILE A 70 20.08 -31.02 -2.06
N LEU A 71 20.74 -32.17 -1.88
CA LEU A 71 20.79 -33.25 -2.86
C LEU A 71 19.39 -33.65 -3.36
N PRO A 72 19.24 -33.96 -4.67
CA PRO A 72 17.98 -34.48 -5.17
C PRO A 72 17.69 -35.82 -4.50
N LEU A 73 16.41 -36.08 -4.18
CA LEU A 73 16.01 -37.36 -3.59
C LEU A 73 16.17 -38.51 -4.58
N SER A 74 16.37 -39.72 -4.05
CA SER A 74 16.33 -40.96 -4.82
C SER A 74 14.91 -41.22 -5.36
N GLY A 75 14.66 -40.78 -6.60
CA GLY A 75 13.35 -40.92 -7.28
C GLY A 75 12.99 -39.72 -8.15
N SER A 76 11.74 -39.66 -8.61
CA SER A 76 11.21 -38.47 -9.30
C SER A 76 10.95 -37.34 -8.29
N PRO A 77 11.08 -36.05 -8.68
CA PRO A 77 10.74 -34.91 -7.83
C PRO A 77 9.33 -35.06 -7.25
N ARG A 78 9.17 -34.75 -5.95
CA ARG A 78 7.90 -34.94 -5.27
C ARG A 78 6.86 -33.98 -5.83
N SER A 79 5.61 -34.43 -5.94
CA SER A 79 4.47 -33.59 -6.35
C SER A 79 3.91 -32.75 -5.20
N ARG A 80 4.14 -33.17 -3.95
CA ARG A 80 3.74 -32.46 -2.72
C ARG A 80 4.80 -32.64 -1.64
N LEU A 81 5.06 -31.58 -0.90
CA LEU A 81 6.03 -31.58 0.20
C LEU A 81 5.40 -32.11 1.50
N PRO A 82 5.96 -33.17 2.13
CA PRO A 82 5.53 -33.69 3.43
C PRO A 82 5.60 -32.64 4.55
N TYR A 83 4.87 -32.87 5.64
CA TYR A 83 4.92 -31.99 6.81
C TYR A 83 6.29 -32.06 7.47
N GLY A 84 6.88 -30.91 7.80
CA GLY A 84 8.22 -30.82 8.40
C GLY A 84 9.40 -30.95 7.43
N ASP A 85 9.14 -31.25 6.15
CA ASP A 85 10.20 -31.37 5.13
C ASP A 85 10.38 -30.09 4.31
N TYR A 86 11.40 -30.04 3.47
CA TYR A 86 11.79 -28.91 2.63
C TYR A 86 12.16 -29.32 1.18
N PRO A 87 12.03 -28.43 0.20
CA PRO A 87 12.32 -28.76 -1.20
C PRO A 87 13.82 -29.03 -1.43
N ARG A 88 14.14 -29.96 -2.34
CA ARG A 88 15.51 -30.28 -2.79
C ARG A 88 15.79 -29.79 -4.22
N ILE A 89 17.00 -30.03 -4.73
CA ILE A 89 17.33 -29.81 -6.15
C ILE A 89 16.29 -30.49 -7.04
N GLY A 90 15.69 -29.73 -7.97
CA GLY A 90 14.62 -30.21 -8.84
C GLY A 90 13.20 -30.01 -8.30
N GLU A 91 13.05 -29.57 -7.05
CA GLU A 91 11.75 -29.27 -6.41
C GLU A 91 11.56 -27.79 -6.08
N GLY A 92 12.65 -27.07 -5.80
CA GLY A 92 12.67 -25.63 -5.52
C GLY A 92 13.89 -24.94 -6.13
N ASN A 93 13.87 -23.60 -6.15
CA ASN A 93 15.00 -22.80 -6.59
C ASN A 93 15.93 -22.48 -5.40
N ILE A 94 17.20 -22.87 -5.49
CA ILE A 94 18.18 -22.75 -4.41
C ILE A 94 19.11 -21.56 -4.63
N TYR A 95 19.38 -20.81 -3.58
CA TYR A 95 20.16 -19.58 -3.55
C TYR A 95 21.15 -19.61 -2.39
N PHE A 96 22.21 -18.80 -2.47
CA PHE A 96 23.18 -18.59 -1.40
C PHE A 96 23.31 -17.09 -1.08
N SER A 97 23.71 -16.73 0.14
CA SER A 97 24.09 -15.35 0.47
C SER A 97 25.36 -14.95 -0.27
N LEU A 98 25.34 -13.84 -1.01
CA LEU A 98 26.52 -13.41 -1.75
C LEU A 98 27.70 -13.05 -0.82
N ARG A 99 27.37 -12.59 0.39
CA ARG A 99 28.29 -12.05 1.39
C ARG A 99 28.22 -12.86 2.69
N PRO A 100 29.27 -12.87 3.52
CA PRO A 100 29.30 -13.59 4.78
C PRO A 100 28.27 -13.08 5.76
N VAL A 101 27.55 -14.01 6.35
CA VAL A 101 26.48 -13.78 7.32
C VAL A 101 27.03 -13.97 8.73
N HIS A 102 26.49 -13.24 9.70
CA HIS A 102 26.94 -13.31 11.09
C HIS A 102 26.79 -14.74 11.66
N PRO A 103 27.82 -15.31 12.31
CA PRO A 103 27.84 -16.71 12.73
C PRO A 103 26.74 -17.06 13.75
N ASP A 104 26.29 -16.10 14.57
CA ASP A 104 25.16 -16.29 15.50
C ASP A 104 23.87 -16.81 14.82
N LEU A 105 23.74 -16.61 13.50
CA LEU A 105 22.59 -17.12 12.75
C LEU A 105 22.58 -18.64 12.57
N LEU A 106 23.70 -19.32 12.84
CA LEU A 106 23.70 -20.77 13.09
C LEU A 106 22.70 -21.14 14.19
N GLY A 107 22.48 -20.28 15.19
CA GLY A 107 21.50 -20.50 16.26
C GLY A 107 20.05 -20.60 15.78
N ARG A 108 19.72 -20.11 14.57
CA ARG A 108 18.39 -20.29 13.98
C ARG A 108 18.22 -21.72 13.45
N VAL A 109 19.14 -22.13 12.58
CA VAL A 109 19.12 -23.41 11.88
C VAL A 109 20.56 -23.80 11.52
N ALA A 110 21.27 -24.40 12.47
CA ALA A 110 22.68 -24.79 12.29
C ALA A 110 22.78 -26.00 11.37
N ASN A 111 23.55 -25.86 10.29
CA ASN A 111 24.01 -26.95 9.42
C ASN A 111 22.88 -27.86 8.89
N CYS A 112 21.67 -27.32 8.80
CA CYS A 112 20.50 -27.97 8.22
C CYS A 112 19.59 -26.91 7.58
N VAL A 113 18.55 -27.35 6.86
CA VAL A 113 17.57 -26.45 6.24
C VAL A 113 16.20 -26.66 6.88
N LYS A 114 15.54 -25.57 7.26
CA LYS A 114 14.18 -25.56 7.82
C LYS A 114 13.36 -24.44 7.22
N TYR A 115 12.04 -24.51 7.42
CA TYR A 115 11.14 -23.43 7.03
C TYR A 115 11.52 -22.14 7.77
N ALA A 116 11.66 -21.05 7.04
CA ALA A 116 12.15 -19.79 7.59
C ALA A 116 10.97 -18.89 8.00
N GLU A 117 10.86 -18.59 9.29
CA GLU A 117 9.98 -17.53 9.81
C GLU A 117 10.61 -16.14 9.64
N GLN A 118 11.95 -16.08 9.73
CA GLN A 118 12.74 -14.87 9.57
C GLN A 118 13.91 -15.13 8.62
N SER A 119 14.11 -14.23 7.66
CA SER A 119 15.23 -14.27 6.71
C SER A 119 16.40 -13.39 7.15
N THR A 120 17.61 -13.68 6.69
CA THR A 120 18.78 -12.78 6.85
C THR A 120 18.52 -11.41 6.23
N THR A 121 18.95 -10.38 6.93
CA THR A 121 18.80 -8.95 6.57
C THR A 121 20.15 -8.26 6.47
N ASP A 122 20.20 -7.03 5.97
CA ASP A 122 21.46 -6.31 5.74
C ASP A 122 22.30 -6.12 7.02
N VAL A 123 21.65 -6.05 8.19
CA VAL A 123 22.35 -5.91 9.49
C VAL A 123 23.03 -7.19 9.96
N ASP A 124 22.71 -8.31 9.33
CA ASP A 124 23.28 -9.62 9.62
C ASP A 124 24.54 -9.89 8.77
N ILE A 125 24.93 -8.97 7.88
CA ILE A 125 26.09 -9.10 7.00
C ILE A 125 27.30 -8.47 7.67
N ILE A 126 28.39 -9.24 7.77
CA ILE A 126 29.58 -8.83 8.53
C ILE A 126 30.71 -8.26 7.67
N ALA A 127 30.68 -8.52 6.38
CA ALA A 127 31.62 -7.97 5.41
C ALA A 127 31.00 -7.86 4.03
N TYR A 128 31.38 -6.83 3.27
CA TYR A 128 31.20 -6.78 1.83
C TYR A 128 32.49 -7.29 1.18
N ASP A 129 32.49 -8.56 0.77
CA ASP A 129 33.67 -9.25 0.23
C ASP A 129 33.54 -9.64 -1.25
N MET A 130 32.35 -9.49 -1.82
CA MET A 130 32.07 -9.89 -3.20
C MET A 130 31.11 -8.93 -3.87
N PHE A 131 31.49 -8.45 -5.06
CA PHE A 131 30.61 -7.70 -5.96
C PHE A 131 30.03 -8.65 -7.01
N GLY A 132 28.71 -8.66 -7.15
CA GLY A 132 28.00 -9.47 -8.13
C GLY A 132 27.36 -8.60 -9.20
N VAL A 133 27.43 -9.06 -10.46
CA VAL A 133 26.64 -8.54 -11.57
C VAL A 133 25.71 -9.66 -12.04
N ASP A 134 24.40 -9.41 -12.06
CA ASP A 134 23.40 -10.35 -12.58
C ASP A 134 22.86 -9.81 -13.92
N ILE A 135 23.02 -10.59 -14.99
CA ILE A 135 22.63 -10.23 -16.35
C ILE A 135 21.51 -11.18 -16.78
N ASP A 136 20.30 -10.62 -16.88
CA ASP A 136 19.10 -11.34 -17.25
C ASP A 136 18.65 -10.96 -18.67
N PRO A 137 18.19 -11.91 -19.50
CA PRO A 137 17.63 -11.58 -20.80
C PRO A 137 16.22 -10.99 -20.68
N GLU A 138 15.85 -10.12 -21.62
CA GLU A 138 14.50 -9.58 -21.73
C GLU A 138 13.55 -10.67 -22.23
N ARG A 139 12.63 -11.10 -21.37
CA ARG A 139 11.64 -12.15 -21.68
C ARG A 139 10.39 -11.95 -20.83
N LYS A 140 9.31 -12.66 -21.17
CA LYS A 140 8.09 -12.66 -20.34
C LYS A 140 8.40 -13.17 -18.92
N SER A 141 7.69 -12.62 -17.95
CA SER A 141 7.82 -13.02 -16.55
C SER A 141 7.40 -14.49 -16.34
N GLN A 142 8.01 -15.15 -15.35
CA GLN A 142 7.69 -16.52 -14.90
C GLN A 142 7.94 -17.68 -15.88
N ILE A 143 8.70 -17.49 -16.97
CA ILE A 143 9.10 -18.57 -17.90
C ILE A 143 10.62 -18.69 -18.02
N SER A 144 11.18 -19.84 -18.40
CA SER A 144 12.62 -19.95 -18.72
C SER A 144 13.00 -19.18 -19.99
N ALA A 145 14.26 -18.75 -20.08
CA ALA A 145 14.81 -18.14 -21.29
C ALA A 145 14.94 -19.17 -22.42
N SER A 146 14.67 -18.75 -23.65
CA SER A 146 15.07 -19.47 -24.86
C SER A 146 16.59 -19.45 -25.04
N ASP A 147 17.11 -20.26 -25.96
CA ASP A 147 18.55 -20.29 -26.23
C ASP A 147 19.01 -18.96 -26.85
N GLU A 148 18.19 -18.34 -27.69
CA GLU A 148 18.45 -17.01 -28.29
C GLU A 148 18.43 -15.90 -27.23
N GLU A 149 17.41 -15.87 -26.36
CA GLU A 149 17.34 -14.90 -25.26
C GLU A 149 18.55 -15.05 -24.32
N LYS A 150 18.89 -16.29 -23.94
CA LYS A 150 20.07 -16.55 -23.10
C LYS A 150 21.36 -16.11 -23.80
N HIS A 151 21.46 -16.30 -25.11
CA HIS A 151 22.62 -15.84 -25.88
C HIS A 151 22.75 -14.30 -25.88
N SER A 152 21.65 -13.54 -25.89
CA SER A 152 21.72 -12.08 -25.72
C SER A 152 22.31 -11.69 -24.35
N ALA A 153 21.95 -12.41 -23.27
CA ALA A 153 22.56 -12.19 -21.95
C ALA A 153 24.05 -12.57 -21.93
N TYR A 154 24.44 -13.63 -22.65
CA TYR A 154 25.84 -14.02 -22.84
C TYR A 154 26.68 -12.89 -23.43
N LEU A 155 26.19 -12.25 -24.51
CA LEU A 155 26.92 -11.17 -25.19
C LEU A 155 27.13 -9.93 -24.30
N VAL A 156 26.13 -9.57 -23.51
CA VAL A 156 26.23 -8.48 -22.51
C VAL A 156 27.22 -8.85 -21.41
N ALA A 157 27.13 -10.07 -20.86
CA ALA A 157 28.07 -10.55 -19.84
C ALA A 157 29.52 -10.60 -20.36
N GLN A 158 29.72 -11.04 -21.61
CA GLN A 158 31.04 -11.06 -22.26
C GLN A 158 31.62 -9.65 -22.39
N SER A 159 30.78 -8.67 -22.78
CA SER A 159 31.18 -7.28 -22.94
C SER A 159 31.53 -6.63 -21.60
N ILE A 160 30.74 -6.89 -20.55
CA ILE A 160 31.05 -6.41 -19.19
C ILE A 160 32.34 -7.05 -18.67
N ARG A 161 32.52 -8.37 -18.86
CA ARG A 161 33.75 -9.06 -18.44
C ARG A 161 34.99 -8.52 -19.15
N ALA A 162 34.91 -8.30 -20.47
CA ALA A 162 35.99 -7.73 -21.25
C ALA A 162 36.35 -6.33 -20.74
N TRP A 163 35.34 -5.50 -20.47
CA TRP A 163 35.54 -4.17 -19.92
C TRP A 163 36.15 -4.18 -18.51
N LEU A 164 35.69 -5.08 -17.63
CA LEU A 164 36.30 -5.24 -16.30
C LEU A 164 37.78 -5.60 -16.45
N LEU A 165 38.10 -6.54 -17.34
CA LEU A 165 39.48 -6.97 -17.59
C LEU A 165 40.36 -5.83 -18.13
N GLU A 166 39.84 -5.03 -19.06
CA GLU A 166 40.51 -3.82 -19.57
C GLU A 166 40.84 -2.82 -18.46
N ASN A 167 40.01 -2.77 -17.41
CA ASN A 167 40.22 -1.92 -16.23
C ASN A 167 41.02 -2.63 -15.12
N GLY A 168 41.62 -3.78 -15.42
CA GLY A 168 42.44 -4.55 -14.49
C GLY A 168 41.64 -5.27 -13.41
N VAL A 169 40.35 -5.49 -13.62
CA VAL A 169 39.46 -6.24 -12.71
C VAL A 169 39.10 -7.57 -13.35
N LYS A 170 39.54 -8.67 -12.73
CA LYS A 170 39.14 -10.02 -13.15
C LYS A 170 37.85 -10.44 -12.44
N SER A 171 37.06 -11.30 -13.07
CA SER A 171 35.82 -11.84 -12.51
C SER A 171 35.70 -13.34 -12.75
N ILE A 172 35.06 -14.01 -11.79
CA ILE A 172 34.56 -15.37 -11.89
C ILE A 172 33.32 -15.35 -12.78
N TRP A 173 33.29 -16.26 -13.76
CA TRP A 173 32.18 -16.40 -14.68
C TRP A 173 31.20 -17.46 -14.19
N ALA A 174 29.91 -17.14 -14.17
CA ALA A 174 28.89 -18.12 -13.81
C ALA A 174 27.64 -18.04 -14.71
N ASP A 175 27.04 -19.19 -14.94
CA ASP A 175 25.78 -19.38 -15.65
C ASP A 175 24.66 -19.59 -14.63
N SER A 176 23.69 -18.68 -14.59
CA SER A 176 22.56 -18.75 -13.64
C SER A 176 21.46 -19.70 -14.10
N GLY A 177 21.61 -20.29 -15.28
CA GLY A 177 20.65 -21.14 -15.98
C GLY A 177 19.82 -20.37 -17.02
N ASN A 178 19.34 -19.17 -16.69
CA ASN A 178 18.58 -18.30 -17.61
C ASN A 178 19.36 -17.08 -18.11
N GLY A 179 20.39 -16.67 -17.39
CA GLY A 179 21.27 -15.54 -17.70
C GLY A 179 22.69 -15.85 -17.20
N TYR A 180 23.46 -14.81 -16.90
CA TYR A 180 24.85 -14.95 -16.46
C TYR A 180 25.14 -14.08 -15.25
N HIS A 181 26.01 -14.56 -14.38
CA HIS A 181 26.57 -13.78 -13.30
C HIS A 181 28.06 -13.56 -13.52
N LEU A 182 28.55 -12.38 -13.09
CA LEU A 182 29.97 -12.11 -12.92
C LEU A 182 30.20 -11.82 -11.44
N LEU A 183 31.11 -12.57 -10.81
CA LEU A 183 31.47 -12.35 -9.41
C LEU A 183 32.88 -11.80 -9.34
N VAL A 184 33.07 -10.68 -8.65
CA VAL A 184 34.37 -10.04 -8.43
C VAL A 184 34.69 -10.18 -6.94
N PRO A 185 35.62 -11.08 -6.58
CA PRO A 185 36.21 -11.12 -5.24
C PRO A 185 36.90 -9.78 -4.96
N THR A 186 36.58 -9.18 -3.80
CA THR A 186 37.18 -7.91 -3.38
C THR A 186 37.73 -8.02 -1.97
N ILE A 187 38.60 -7.10 -1.56
CA ILE A 187 39.00 -6.99 -0.15
C ILE A 187 37.75 -6.82 0.72
N PRO A 188 37.72 -7.38 1.94
CA PRO A 188 36.53 -7.30 2.78
C PRO A 188 36.37 -5.89 3.35
N TYR A 189 35.33 -5.17 2.93
CA TYR A 189 34.89 -3.95 3.60
C TYR A 189 34.06 -4.35 4.83
N LYS A 190 34.45 -3.91 6.03
CA LYS A 190 33.83 -4.32 7.30
C LYS A 190 33.31 -3.10 8.07
N GLY A 191 32.38 -3.34 9.01
CA GLY A 191 31.83 -2.27 9.85
C GLY A 191 31.19 -1.15 9.02
N GLU A 192 31.61 0.08 9.25
CA GLU A 192 31.07 1.27 8.56
C GLU A 192 31.37 1.28 7.05
N ASP A 193 32.46 0.63 6.62
CA ASP A 193 32.84 0.57 5.19
C ASP A 193 31.87 -0.25 4.34
N ILE A 194 31.05 -1.12 4.96
CA ILE A 194 30.01 -1.89 4.25
C ILE A 194 29.00 -0.94 3.58
N ALA A 195 28.62 0.13 4.27
CA ALA A 195 27.66 1.10 3.74
C ALA A 195 28.23 1.83 2.51
N ARG A 196 29.52 2.21 2.58
CA ARG A 196 30.23 2.85 1.47
C ARG A 196 30.36 1.92 0.27
N ALA A 197 30.81 0.68 0.49
CA ALA A 197 30.90 -0.34 -0.54
C ALA A 197 29.54 -0.64 -1.19
N THR A 198 28.46 -0.60 -0.41
CA THR A 198 27.08 -0.74 -0.91
C THR A 198 26.69 0.40 -1.86
N GLU A 199 27.03 1.64 -1.53
CA GLU A 199 26.77 2.80 -2.39
C GLU A 199 27.62 2.77 -3.67
N ASP A 200 28.91 2.46 -3.54
CA ASP A 200 29.84 2.35 -4.67
C ASP A 200 29.43 1.20 -5.61
N SER A 201 28.98 0.07 -5.05
CA SER A 201 28.37 -1.05 -5.78
C SER A 201 27.17 -0.63 -6.60
N LYS A 202 26.25 0.14 -5.99
CA LYS A 202 25.08 0.66 -6.68
C LYS A 202 25.46 1.54 -7.87
N LEU A 203 26.40 2.46 -7.68
CA LEU A 203 26.87 3.34 -8.75
C LEU A 203 27.53 2.55 -9.89
N LEU A 204 28.36 1.57 -9.55
CA LEU A 204 29.01 0.72 -10.54
C LEU A 204 28.00 -0.10 -11.35
N LEU A 205 26.97 -0.68 -10.72
CA LEU A 205 25.90 -1.39 -11.43
C LEU A 205 25.13 -0.47 -12.39
N HIS A 206 24.84 0.76 -11.96
CA HIS A 206 24.19 1.77 -12.82
C HIS A 206 25.06 2.15 -14.02
N PHE A 207 26.35 2.37 -13.81
CA PHE A 207 27.30 2.63 -14.89
C PHE A 207 27.35 1.46 -15.90
N LEU A 208 27.49 0.23 -15.40
CA LEU A 208 27.50 -0.97 -16.26
C LEU A 208 26.20 -1.12 -17.04
N ALA A 209 25.04 -0.87 -16.39
CA ALA A 209 23.74 -0.93 -17.05
C ALA A 209 23.60 0.13 -18.14
N GLU A 210 23.98 1.38 -17.90
CA GLU A 210 23.90 2.45 -18.91
C GLU A 210 24.79 2.15 -20.12
N ARG A 211 25.95 1.53 -19.90
CA ARG A 211 26.93 1.25 -20.94
C ARG A 211 26.61 -0.02 -21.74
N PHE A 212 26.07 -1.06 -21.10
CA PHE A 212 26.00 -2.40 -21.68
C PHE A 212 24.59 -2.98 -21.81
N ASN A 213 23.55 -2.36 -21.22
CA ASN A 213 22.18 -2.86 -21.43
C ASN A 213 21.77 -2.75 -22.89
N THR A 214 21.00 -3.74 -23.33
CA THR A 214 20.39 -3.75 -24.66
C THR A 214 18.87 -3.90 -24.55
N GLY A 215 18.16 -3.80 -25.66
CA GLY A 215 16.73 -4.14 -25.69
C GLY A 215 16.44 -5.62 -25.41
N GLN A 216 17.46 -6.49 -25.36
CA GLN A 216 17.33 -7.94 -25.26
C GLN A 216 17.95 -8.54 -23.99
N ALA A 217 18.79 -7.80 -23.26
CA ALA A 217 19.37 -8.24 -21.99
C ALA A 217 19.80 -7.04 -21.13
N LYS A 218 19.66 -7.18 -19.81
CA LYS A 218 19.86 -6.10 -18.84
C LYS A 218 20.58 -6.57 -17.59
N VAL A 219 21.37 -5.68 -17.01
CA VAL A 219 21.94 -5.81 -15.66
C VAL A 219 20.85 -5.54 -14.62
N ASP A 220 20.72 -6.41 -13.61
CA ASP A 220 19.83 -6.19 -12.47
C ASP A 220 20.43 -5.13 -11.52
N LEU A 221 19.76 -3.98 -11.46
CA LEU A 221 20.17 -2.84 -10.63
C LEU A 221 19.79 -3.00 -9.14
N THR A 222 19.11 -4.07 -8.75
CA THR A 222 18.64 -4.26 -7.38
C THR A 222 19.62 -5.02 -6.49
N ILE A 223 20.66 -5.64 -7.06
CA ILE A 223 21.56 -6.56 -6.34
C ILE A 223 22.61 -5.90 -5.43
N TYR A 224 22.56 -4.57 -5.27
CA TYR A 224 23.56 -3.81 -4.49
C TYR A 224 23.47 -4.01 -2.97
N ASN A 225 22.30 -4.35 -2.41
CA ASN A 225 22.11 -4.41 -0.96
C ASN A 225 22.93 -5.56 -0.32
N PRO A 226 23.47 -5.39 0.91
CA PRO A 226 24.34 -6.38 1.57
C PRO A 226 23.79 -7.81 1.65
N ALA A 227 22.53 -8.01 2.06
CA ALA A 227 21.96 -9.35 2.23
C ALA A 227 21.44 -9.98 0.92
N ARG A 228 21.96 -9.54 -0.23
CA ARG A 228 21.57 -10.08 -1.53
C ARG A 228 21.94 -11.57 -1.64
N ILE A 229 20.99 -12.35 -2.13
CA ILE A 229 21.17 -13.77 -2.46
C ILE A 229 21.33 -13.94 -3.98
N MET A 230 22.11 -14.93 -4.40
CA MET A 230 22.30 -15.31 -5.80
C MET A 230 22.07 -16.81 -5.99
N ARG A 231 21.87 -17.25 -7.25
CA ARG A 231 21.66 -18.66 -7.58
C ARG A 231 22.82 -19.51 -7.05
N LEU A 232 22.54 -20.57 -6.30
CA LEU A 232 23.57 -21.55 -5.94
C LEU A 232 23.93 -22.37 -7.18
N TYR A 233 25.18 -22.30 -7.61
CA TYR A 233 25.65 -22.95 -8.84
C TYR A 233 25.66 -24.48 -8.72
N GLY A 234 25.48 -25.16 -9.84
CA GLY A 234 25.29 -26.61 -9.88
C GLY A 234 23.86 -27.07 -9.58
N THR A 235 22.94 -26.15 -9.26
CA THR A 235 21.51 -26.45 -9.02
C THR A 235 20.64 -26.18 -10.25
N LEU A 236 19.46 -26.82 -10.32
CA LEU A 236 18.54 -26.69 -11.46
C LEU A 236 17.73 -25.38 -11.38
N THR A 237 17.82 -24.53 -12.41
CA THR A 237 17.03 -23.30 -12.52
C THR A 237 15.69 -23.57 -13.19
N MET A 238 14.61 -23.37 -12.43
CA MET A 238 13.24 -23.71 -12.84
C MET A 238 12.34 -22.47 -12.84
N LYS A 239 11.86 -22.06 -14.03
CA LYS A 239 10.83 -21.00 -14.19
C LYS A 239 9.78 -21.48 -15.19
N GLY A 240 8.52 -21.57 -14.76
CA GLY A 240 7.43 -22.09 -15.59
C GLY A 240 7.63 -23.56 -15.99
N SER A 241 6.92 -24.01 -17.03
CA SER A 241 7.02 -25.39 -17.53
C SER A 241 8.35 -25.65 -18.25
N ASN A 242 8.91 -26.85 -18.09
CA ASN A 242 10.11 -27.28 -18.82
C ASN A 242 9.77 -27.61 -20.28
N LEU A 243 9.99 -26.68 -21.20
CA LEU A 243 9.76 -26.90 -22.63
C LEU A 243 11.08 -27.21 -23.32
N ALA A 244 11.41 -28.51 -23.43
CA ALA A 244 12.63 -28.99 -24.06
C ALA A 244 12.84 -28.36 -25.46
N GLY A 245 14.04 -27.83 -25.71
CA GLY A 245 14.42 -27.21 -26.99
C GLY A 245 13.77 -25.87 -27.31
N LYS A 246 12.92 -25.31 -26.43
CA LYS A 246 12.35 -23.96 -26.59
C LYS A 246 12.63 -23.06 -25.41
N ARG A 247 12.30 -23.52 -24.20
CA ARG A 247 12.48 -22.82 -22.92
C ARG A 247 12.79 -23.84 -21.83
N PRO A 248 13.92 -24.55 -21.92
CA PRO A 248 14.24 -25.62 -20.99
C PRO A 248 14.55 -25.09 -19.59
N HIS A 249 14.31 -25.92 -18.57
CA HIS A 249 14.99 -25.77 -17.29
C HIS A 249 16.47 -26.13 -17.49
N ARG A 250 17.39 -25.35 -16.92
CA ARG A 250 18.84 -25.52 -17.14
C ARG A 250 19.57 -25.62 -15.81
N TRP A 251 20.61 -26.44 -15.78
CA TRP A 251 21.57 -26.46 -14.68
C TRP A 251 22.36 -25.14 -14.68
N SER A 252 22.48 -24.55 -13.50
CA SER A 252 23.41 -23.44 -13.27
C SER A 252 24.82 -23.98 -13.12
N GLY A 253 25.83 -23.16 -13.40
CA GLY A 253 27.24 -23.56 -13.33
C GLY A 253 28.17 -22.39 -13.07
N VAL A 254 29.41 -22.67 -12.69
CA VAL A 254 30.43 -21.66 -12.42
C VAL A 254 31.79 -22.16 -12.88
N ASP A 255 32.63 -21.24 -13.35
CA ASP A 255 34.01 -21.52 -13.75
C ASP A 255 34.98 -21.04 -12.67
N LEU A 256 35.53 -21.97 -11.90
CA LEU A 256 36.50 -21.74 -10.83
C LEU A 256 37.92 -22.17 -11.19
N LYS A 257 38.22 -22.42 -12.48
CA LYS A 257 39.57 -22.83 -12.92
C LYS A 257 40.62 -21.77 -12.62
N GLU A 258 40.23 -20.49 -12.69
CA GLU A 258 41.06 -19.34 -12.33
C GLU A 258 40.24 -18.40 -11.45
N VAL A 259 40.39 -18.54 -10.14
CA VAL A 259 39.81 -17.61 -9.17
C VAL A 259 40.70 -16.37 -9.09
N PRO A 260 40.18 -15.15 -9.37
CA PRO A 260 40.94 -13.92 -9.21
C PRO A 260 41.41 -13.70 -7.78
N GLU A 261 42.60 -13.11 -7.61
CA GLU A 261 43.02 -12.55 -6.32
C GLU A 261 42.09 -11.40 -5.90
N ASP A 262 41.94 -11.20 -4.58
CA ASP A 262 41.15 -10.12 -4.04
C ASP A 262 41.73 -8.76 -4.45
N ILE A 263 40.88 -7.92 -5.02
CA ILE A 263 41.22 -6.55 -5.41
C ILE A 263 40.42 -5.54 -4.59
N ASP A 264 41.00 -4.40 -4.24
CA ASP A 264 40.21 -3.24 -3.80
C ASP A 264 39.42 -2.70 -4.99
N LEU A 265 38.25 -3.30 -5.28
CA LEU A 265 37.49 -3.03 -6.50
C LEU A 265 37.08 -1.56 -6.56
N PHE A 266 36.50 -1.06 -5.47
CA PHE A 266 36.01 0.31 -5.42
C PHE A 266 37.16 1.31 -5.31
N GLY A 267 38.30 0.94 -4.71
CA GLY A 267 39.53 1.72 -4.79
C GLY A 267 40.11 1.79 -6.21
N LYS A 268 40.17 0.66 -6.91
CA LYS A 268 40.68 0.55 -8.29
C LYS A 268 39.87 1.38 -9.27
N LEU A 269 38.54 1.35 -9.14
CA LEU A 269 37.60 2.08 -9.99
C LEU A 269 37.18 3.43 -9.40
N ARG A 270 37.84 3.90 -8.33
CA ARG A 270 37.43 5.10 -7.59
C ARG A 270 37.25 6.33 -8.49
N GLY A 271 38.20 6.59 -9.38
CA GLY A 271 38.14 7.73 -10.28
C GLY A 271 36.88 7.71 -11.16
N LEU A 272 36.54 6.54 -11.72
CA LEU A 272 35.35 6.35 -12.54
C LEU A 272 34.07 6.44 -11.71
N ILE A 273 34.03 5.83 -10.52
CA ILE A 273 32.87 5.88 -9.63
C ILE A 273 32.61 7.31 -9.18
N GLU A 274 33.65 8.07 -8.86
CA GLU A 274 33.55 9.48 -8.48
C GLU A 274 33.15 10.38 -9.64
N GLU A 275 33.68 10.15 -10.84
CA GLU A 275 33.29 10.86 -12.07
C GLU A 275 31.81 10.61 -12.39
N TYR A 276 31.39 9.33 -12.39
CA TYR A 276 30.00 8.96 -12.59
C TYR A 276 29.09 9.50 -11.48
N ARG A 277 29.55 9.53 -10.23
CA ARG A 277 28.85 10.18 -9.11
C ARG A 277 28.68 11.67 -9.36
N LYS A 278 29.71 12.36 -9.85
CA LYS A 278 29.65 13.79 -10.21
C LYS A 278 28.67 14.03 -11.35
N GLU A 279 28.73 13.25 -12.43
CA GLU A 279 27.78 13.34 -13.54
C GLU A 279 26.34 13.06 -13.09
N ALA A 280 26.13 12.01 -12.28
CA ALA A 280 24.82 11.68 -11.74
C ALA A 280 24.28 12.79 -10.82
N GLN A 281 25.15 13.39 -10.01
CA GLN A 281 24.83 14.56 -9.18
C GLN A 281 24.57 15.81 -10.02
N GLU A 282 25.25 16.01 -11.15
CA GLU A 282 25.01 17.11 -12.09
C GLU A 282 23.71 16.96 -12.88
N ARG A 283 23.37 15.73 -13.31
CA ARG A 283 22.05 15.39 -13.86
C ARG A 283 20.93 15.58 -12.83
N GLN A 284 21.26 15.50 -11.54
CA GLN A 284 20.36 15.73 -10.41
C GLN A 284 20.44 17.14 -9.81
N LYS A 285 21.40 18.00 -10.24
CA LYS A 285 21.52 19.38 -9.77
C LYS A 285 20.42 20.24 -10.41
N PRO A 286 19.53 20.85 -9.60
CA PRO A 286 18.75 21.99 -10.05
C PRO A 286 19.70 23.17 -10.28
N LYS A 287 19.41 24.06 -11.26
CA LYS A 287 20.00 25.41 -11.22
C LYS A 287 19.62 26.03 -9.87
N SER A 288 20.63 26.38 -9.07
CA SER A 288 20.63 26.72 -7.61
C SER A 288 19.72 27.91 -7.24
N SER A 289 19.11 28.06 -6.05
CA SER A 289 19.54 27.82 -4.64
C SER A 289 18.30 27.81 -3.66
N PRO A 290 18.42 27.64 -2.32
CA PRO A 290 19.18 26.69 -1.49
C PRO A 290 18.27 25.79 -0.57
N VAL A 291 18.75 24.57 -0.31
CA VAL A 291 18.54 23.59 0.80
C VAL A 291 17.26 23.65 1.65
N GLN A 292 16.48 22.55 1.66
CA GLN A 292 16.11 21.85 2.92
C GLN A 292 15.61 20.41 2.72
N ALA A 293 15.96 19.60 3.71
CA ALA A 293 15.92 18.14 3.81
C ALA A 293 14.52 17.52 3.69
N ASN A 294 14.46 16.32 3.08
CA ASN A 294 13.30 15.45 3.17
C ASN A 294 13.19 14.89 4.59
N ILE A 295 12.18 15.39 5.29
CA ILE A 295 11.72 14.91 6.60
C ILE A 295 10.73 13.76 6.35
N SER A 296 11.12 12.58 6.80
CA SER A 296 10.21 11.49 7.17
C SER A 296 9.28 12.00 8.29
N THR A 297 7.99 11.65 8.20
CA THR A 297 6.88 11.99 9.11
C THR A 297 7.26 12.48 10.52
N PRO A 298 6.78 13.66 10.96
CA PRO A 298 7.03 14.15 12.32
C PRO A 298 6.12 13.45 13.32
N THR A 299 6.61 12.41 13.99
CA THR A 299 6.26 12.24 15.41
C THR A 299 6.83 13.44 16.15
N ALA A 300 6.04 14.07 17.02
CA ALA A 300 6.44 15.27 17.76
C ALA A 300 7.88 15.15 18.28
N LYS A 301 8.76 16.09 17.90
CA LYS A 301 10.12 16.13 18.44
C LYS A 301 10.02 16.19 19.97
N PRO A 302 10.74 15.33 20.71
CA PRO A 302 10.90 15.57 22.15
C PRO A 302 11.51 16.96 22.34
N SER A 303 11.07 17.70 23.36
CA SER A 303 11.62 19.03 23.70
C SER A 303 13.06 18.98 24.21
N TRP A 304 13.66 17.78 24.26
CA TRP A 304 14.97 17.48 24.80
C TRP A 304 15.91 17.05 23.67
N SER A 305 17.17 17.44 23.76
CA SER A 305 18.26 16.97 22.92
C SER A 305 18.44 15.45 23.03
N ARG A 306 19.25 14.86 22.14
CA ARG A 306 19.55 13.42 22.14
C ARG A 306 20.20 12.99 23.46
N GLU A 307 21.20 13.73 23.91
CA GLU A 307 21.87 13.50 25.19
C GLU A 307 20.92 13.63 26.38
N GLU A 308 20.07 14.66 26.42
CA GLU A 308 19.06 14.83 27.48
C GLU A 308 18.02 13.70 27.46
N SER A 309 17.57 13.29 26.28
CA SER A 309 16.63 12.16 26.13
C SER A 309 17.27 10.84 26.59
N LEU A 310 18.54 10.63 26.29
CA LEU A 310 19.28 9.46 26.79
C LEU A 310 19.38 9.49 28.32
N GLN A 311 19.80 10.62 28.90
CA GLN A 311 19.93 10.79 30.36
C GLN A 311 18.60 10.60 31.09
N VAL A 312 17.49 11.07 30.51
CA VAL A 312 16.16 10.86 31.09
C VAL A 312 15.78 9.38 31.07
N LEU A 313 16.01 8.68 29.96
CA LEU A 313 15.71 7.24 29.87
C LEU A 313 16.61 6.43 30.82
N GLU A 314 17.90 6.76 30.91
CA GLU A 314 18.83 6.12 31.86
C GLU A 314 18.43 6.36 33.31
N GLY A 315 18.07 7.59 33.67
CA GLY A 315 17.61 7.91 35.02
C GLY A 315 16.32 7.17 35.38
N VAL A 316 15.37 7.06 34.43
CA VAL A 316 14.13 6.30 34.65
C VAL A 316 14.43 4.82 34.83
N LEU A 317 15.27 4.24 33.98
CA LEU A 317 15.63 2.83 34.06
C LEU A 317 16.44 2.50 35.32
N ALA A 318 17.32 3.39 35.76
CA ALA A 318 18.06 3.26 37.01
C ALA A 318 17.13 3.20 38.24
N LEU A 319 16.02 3.93 38.21
CA LEU A 319 15.01 3.94 39.28
C LEU A 319 13.97 2.81 39.15
N SER A 320 13.83 2.19 37.97
CA SER A 320 12.87 1.10 37.72
C SER A 320 13.23 -0.23 38.40
N GLY A 321 14.47 -0.38 38.90
CA GLY A 321 14.96 -1.61 39.52
C GLY A 321 15.13 -2.79 38.55
N LEU A 322 14.87 -2.58 37.26
CA LEU A 322 15.05 -3.58 36.22
C LEU A 322 16.54 -3.77 35.93
N LYS A 323 16.98 -5.02 35.86
CA LYS A 323 18.33 -5.32 35.40
C LYS A 323 18.35 -5.27 33.89
N PHE A 324 19.24 -4.48 33.32
CA PHE A 324 19.42 -4.35 31.88
C PHE A 324 20.89 -4.15 31.54
N ARG A 325 21.25 -4.47 30.30
CA ARG A 325 22.54 -4.10 29.71
C ARG A 325 22.34 -3.02 28.67
N LYS A 326 23.22 -2.02 28.67
CA LYS A 326 23.25 -0.95 27.67
C LYS A 326 24.14 -1.38 26.51
N VAL A 327 23.62 -1.32 25.29
CA VAL A 327 24.35 -1.69 24.06
C VAL A 327 24.12 -0.62 23.01
N GLU A 328 25.21 -0.09 22.44
CA GLU A 328 25.13 0.85 21.32
C GLU A 328 25.19 0.11 19.98
N LYS A 329 24.25 0.39 19.07
CA LYS A 329 24.18 -0.24 17.74
C LYS A 329 23.70 0.77 16.70
N GLY A 330 24.58 1.15 15.77
CA GLY A 330 24.26 2.06 14.67
C GLY A 330 23.79 3.45 15.13
N GLY A 331 24.41 4.00 16.19
CA GLY A 331 24.04 5.29 16.79
C GLY A 331 22.80 5.25 17.70
N ARG A 332 22.14 4.11 17.83
CA ARG A 332 21.03 3.90 18.78
C ARG A 332 21.55 3.25 20.04
N ILE A 333 20.93 3.53 21.17
CA ILE A 333 21.29 2.92 22.45
C ILE A 333 20.14 2.03 22.91
N LEU A 334 20.42 0.75 23.04
CA LEU A 334 19.46 -0.28 23.47
C LEU A 334 19.71 -0.61 24.94
N PHE A 335 18.65 -0.57 25.73
CA PHE A 335 18.63 -1.03 27.11
C PHE A 335 17.90 -2.37 27.15
N ILE A 336 18.67 -3.45 27.12
CA ILE A 336 18.18 -4.82 26.98
C ILE A 336 17.98 -5.42 28.37
N PHE A 337 16.75 -5.74 28.72
CA PHE A 337 16.38 -6.23 30.05
C PHE A 337 16.75 -7.69 30.25
N GLU A 338 17.36 -8.01 31.38
CA GLU A 338 17.68 -9.38 31.77
C GLU A 338 16.44 -10.26 31.79
N LYS A 339 15.33 -9.81 32.40
CA LYS A 339 14.03 -10.46 32.23
C LYS A 339 13.05 -9.49 31.59
N CYS A 340 12.18 -10.00 30.71
CA CYS A 340 11.25 -9.13 30.01
C CYS A 340 10.27 -8.49 31.02
N PRO A 341 10.24 -7.16 31.17
CA PRO A 341 9.35 -6.51 32.13
C PRO A 341 7.89 -6.49 31.65
N HIS A 342 7.67 -6.73 30.35
CA HIS A 342 6.35 -6.67 29.72
C HIS A 342 5.57 -7.98 29.79
N HIS A 343 6.27 -9.13 29.84
CA HIS A 343 5.64 -10.45 29.94
C HIS A 343 5.84 -11.02 31.35
N GLN A 344 4.77 -11.53 31.96
CA GLN A 344 4.76 -11.99 33.37
C GLN A 344 5.11 -13.48 33.53
N ASP A 345 5.19 -14.23 32.43
CA ASP A 345 5.58 -15.63 32.45
C ASP A 345 7.10 -15.76 32.41
N ASP A 346 7.67 -16.48 33.37
CA ASP A 346 9.11 -16.82 33.39
C ASP A 346 9.31 -18.01 32.46
N ASP A 347 9.36 -17.74 31.16
CA ASP A 347 9.66 -18.72 30.11
C ASP A 347 11.14 -19.14 30.09
N GLY A 348 11.95 -18.61 31.01
CA GLY A 348 13.38 -18.91 31.15
C GLY A 348 14.27 -18.13 30.20
N HIS A 349 13.71 -17.27 29.35
CA HIS A 349 14.44 -16.48 28.37
C HIS A 349 14.86 -15.12 28.96
N THR A 350 16.13 -14.78 28.80
CA THR A 350 16.72 -13.53 29.32
C THR A 350 17.28 -12.67 28.18
N PHE A 351 17.25 -11.35 28.34
CA PHE A 351 17.80 -10.39 27.35
C PHE A 351 17.10 -10.35 25.99
N GLU A 352 15.81 -10.70 25.96
CA GLU A 352 15.01 -10.77 24.73
C GLU A 352 14.13 -9.53 24.48
N CYS A 353 14.06 -8.63 25.45
CA CYS A 353 13.27 -7.40 25.39
C CYS A 353 14.14 -6.18 25.64
N CYS A 354 13.91 -5.08 24.93
CA CYS A 354 14.64 -3.84 25.13
C CYS A 354 13.79 -2.59 24.90
N VAL A 355 14.22 -1.50 25.53
CA VAL A 355 13.82 -0.14 25.16
C VAL A 355 15.00 0.54 24.51
N ILE A 356 14.74 1.42 23.55
CA ILE A 356 15.74 1.96 22.64
C ILE A 356 15.65 3.47 22.66
N SER A 357 16.80 4.14 22.84
CA SER A 357 16.96 5.55 22.52
C SER A 357 17.49 5.67 21.08
N GLU A 358 16.68 6.25 20.21
CA GLU A 358 16.98 6.46 18.79
C GLU A 358 17.98 7.61 18.58
N ILE A 359 18.56 7.67 17.38
CA ILE A 359 19.58 8.68 17.01
C ILE A 359 19.00 10.10 17.04
N ASP A 360 17.69 10.25 16.84
CA ASP A 360 16.97 11.52 16.86
C ASP A 360 16.38 11.89 18.24
N GLY A 361 16.70 11.11 19.29
CA GLY A 361 16.23 11.31 20.67
C GLY A 361 14.85 10.71 20.97
N ARG A 362 14.19 10.07 20.00
CA ARG A 362 12.92 9.36 20.23
C ARG A 362 13.16 8.03 20.94
N TYR A 363 12.12 7.51 21.60
CA TYR A 363 12.18 6.19 22.22
C TYR A 363 11.35 5.17 21.44
N SER A 364 11.87 3.96 21.33
CA SER A 364 11.16 2.81 20.79
C SER A 364 11.39 1.59 21.70
N SER A 365 10.75 0.47 21.41
CA SER A 365 10.94 -0.79 22.16
C SER A 365 10.86 -1.98 21.22
N SER A 366 11.42 -3.09 21.67
CA SER A 366 11.35 -4.37 20.98
C SER A 366 11.17 -5.48 22.01
N CYS A 367 10.20 -6.35 21.79
CA CYS A 367 9.92 -7.52 22.62
C CYS A 367 9.86 -8.74 21.71
N LYS A 368 10.63 -9.79 22.02
CA LYS A 368 10.54 -11.04 21.27
C LYS A 368 9.38 -11.94 21.71
N HIS A 369 8.87 -11.76 22.92
CA HIS A 369 7.71 -12.51 23.42
C HIS A 369 6.39 -12.00 22.82
N ASP A 370 6.31 -10.70 22.50
CA ASP A 370 5.18 -10.12 21.75
C ASP A 370 5.67 -9.12 20.71
N ALA A 371 5.61 -9.54 19.44
CA ALA A 371 6.01 -8.74 18.28
C ALA A 371 5.12 -7.49 18.06
N ASN A 372 3.98 -7.39 18.74
CA ASN A 372 3.10 -6.22 18.72
C ASN A 372 3.31 -5.29 19.93
N ALA A 373 4.20 -5.62 20.87
CA ALA A 373 4.50 -4.77 22.01
C ALA A 373 5.23 -3.49 21.55
N HIS A 374 4.63 -2.34 21.84
CA HIS A 374 5.13 -1.04 21.45
C HIS A 374 5.64 -0.25 22.67
N TRP A 375 6.28 0.89 22.40
CA TRP A 375 6.88 1.73 23.45
C TRP A 375 5.90 2.08 24.57
N LYS A 376 4.60 2.22 24.27
CA LYS A 376 3.55 2.50 25.26
C LYS A 376 3.41 1.38 26.30
N ASP A 377 3.62 0.13 25.90
CA ASP A 377 3.52 -1.03 26.77
C ASP A 377 4.74 -1.11 27.70
N PHE A 378 5.92 -0.77 27.18
CA PHE A 378 7.14 -0.67 27.98
C PHE A 378 7.13 0.50 28.95
N LYS A 379 6.52 1.65 28.60
CA LYS A 379 6.37 2.80 29.52
C LYS A 379 5.70 2.42 30.84
N ALA A 380 4.69 1.56 30.79
CA ALA A 380 3.97 1.14 32.00
C ALA A 380 4.85 0.27 32.91
N VAL A 381 5.61 -0.66 32.32
CA VAL A 381 6.39 -1.66 33.09
C VAL A 381 7.76 -1.16 33.55
N ILE A 382 8.33 -0.15 32.90
CA ILE A 382 9.55 0.53 33.38
C ILE A 382 9.26 1.64 34.40
N GLY A 383 7.99 1.82 34.78
CA GLY A 383 7.58 2.88 35.72
C GLY A 383 7.79 4.30 35.18
N TRP A 384 7.62 4.52 33.87
CA TRP A 384 7.95 5.79 33.23
C TRP A 384 7.26 6.99 33.89
N GLU A 385 5.94 6.94 34.09
CA GLU A 385 5.20 8.05 34.73
C GLU A 385 5.53 8.23 36.22
N GLN A 386 6.09 7.20 36.88
CA GLN A 386 6.46 7.24 38.30
C GLN A 386 7.82 7.93 38.50
N HIS A 387 8.79 7.63 37.64
CA HIS A 387 10.18 8.07 37.79
C HIS A 387 10.53 9.33 36.97
N LYS A 388 9.85 9.56 35.83
CA LYS A 388 10.18 10.64 34.87
C LYS A 388 10.22 12.03 35.51
N GLU A 389 9.26 12.38 36.36
CA GLU A 389 9.24 13.70 37.01
C GLU A 389 10.47 13.93 37.90
N GLY A 390 10.87 12.93 38.70
CA GLY A 390 12.03 13.04 39.58
C GLY A 390 13.34 13.18 38.81
N VAL A 391 13.49 12.39 37.74
CA VAL A 391 14.65 12.42 36.84
C VAL A 391 14.74 13.75 36.11
N LEU A 392 13.61 14.28 35.63
CA LEU A 392 13.57 15.59 34.99
C LEU A 392 13.92 16.72 35.96
N LYS A 393 13.46 16.65 37.22
CA LYS A 393 13.83 17.63 38.25
C LYS A 393 15.34 17.56 38.58
N SER A 394 15.92 16.36 38.69
CA SER A 394 17.36 16.20 38.96
C SER A 394 18.27 16.63 37.80
N LEU A 395 17.80 16.50 36.56
CA LEU A 395 18.53 16.94 35.36
C LEU A 395 18.29 18.42 35.02
N GLY A 396 17.47 19.14 35.79
CA GLY A 396 17.12 20.55 35.52
C GLY A 396 16.21 20.74 34.30
N LEU A 397 15.55 19.69 33.82
CA LEU A 397 14.71 19.66 32.62
C LEU A 397 13.19 19.72 32.92
N TRP A 398 12.82 19.81 34.21
CA TRP A 398 11.42 19.90 34.64
C TRP A 398 10.89 21.33 34.52
N GLN A 399 9.82 21.51 33.75
CA GLN A 399 9.05 22.76 33.69
C GLN A 399 7.74 22.55 34.45
N ASP A 400 7.50 23.34 35.49
CA ASP A 400 6.27 23.25 36.28
C ASP A 400 5.04 23.57 35.42
N ARG A 401 4.30 22.52 35.08
CA ARG A 401 2.88 22.63 34.71
C ARG A 401 2.09 22.09 35.89
N GLY A 402 1.27 22.96 36.48
CA GLY A 402 0.66 22.76 37.79
C GLY A 402 -0.03 21.41 38.00
N SER A 403 0.33 20.79 39.14
CA SER A 403 -0.49 20.02 40.09
C SER A 403 -1.55 19.03 39.55
N SER A 404 -1.36 17.74 39.83
CA SER A 404 -2.36 16.95 40.59
C SER A 404 -1.92 15.50 40.88
N ARG A 405 -1.68 15.23 42.18
CA ARG A 405 -1.84 13.98 42.95
C ARG A 405 -0.83 12.82 42.75
N LYS A 406 0.16 12.73 43.66
CA LYS A 406 0.94 11.53 44.00
C LYS A 406 0.39 10.85 45.27
N ALA A 407 0.38 9.51 45.29
CA ALA A 407 0.21 8.68 46.48
C ALA A 407 1.57 8.44 47.20
N PRO A 408 1.61 8.15 48.52
CA PRO A 408 2.83 8.21 49.33
C PRO A 408 3.69 6.93 49.29
N GLU A 409 5.01 7.07 49.32
CA GLU A 409 5.99 5.98 49.50
C GLU A 409 6.14 5.61 51.00
N LEU A 410 6.31 4.31 51.29
CA LEU A 410 6.48 3.74 52.64
C LEU A 410 7.96 3.64 53.07
N PRO A 411 8.28 3.61 54.38
CA PRO A 411 9.65 3.75 54.91
C PRO A 411 10.48 2.44 54.87
N PRO A 412 11.83 2.53 54.97
CA PRO A 412 12.74 1.38 54.98
C PRO A 412 12.65 0.54 56.27
N VAL A 413 12.88 -0.78 56.16
CA VAL A 413 12.78 -1.76 57.26
C VAL A 413 14.08 -1.84 58.06
N ASP A 414 13.99 -1.67 59.39
CA ASP A 414 15.11 -1.79 60.34
C ASP A 414 15.30 -3.25 60.77
N VAL A 415 16.39 -3.87 60.31
CA VAL A 415 16.70 -5.29 60.52
C VAL A 415 17.08 -5.59 61.98
N ASP A 416 17.76 -4.66 62.66
CA ASP A 416 18.22 -4.89 64.03
C ASP A 416 17.04 -4.83 65.02
N ALA A 417 16.02 -3.99 64.73
CA ALA A 417 14.76 -3.98 65.47
C ALA A 417 13.99 -5.30 65.35
N GLU A 418 13.89 -5.87 64.14
CA GLU A 418 13.21 -7.16 63.91
C GLU A 418 13.96 -8.33 64.59
N LEU A 419 15.29 -8.32 64.57
CA LEU A 419 16.10 -9.32 65.29
C LEU A 419 15.94 -9.21 66.80
N ALA A 420 15.78 -8.00 67.35
CA ALA A 420 15.52 -7.78 68.78
C ALA A 420 14.17 -8.37 69.21
N VAL A 421 13.11 -8.17 68.40
CA VAL A 421 11.78 -8.74 68.66
C VAL A 421 11.81 -10.27 68.71
N ILE A 422 12.57 -10.91 67.80
CA ILE A 422 12.71 -12.37 67.80
C ILE A 422 13.48 -12.82 69.05
N LYS A 423 14.59 -12.16 69.40
CA LYS A 423 15.36 -12.50 70.61
C LYS A 423 14.53 -12.41 71.89
N GLU A 424 13.66 -11.40 71.98
CA GLU A 424 12.81 -11.17 73.14
C GLU A 424 11.65 -12.18 73.23
N LYS A 425 10.97 -12.44 72.11
CA LYS A 425 9.72 -13.23 72.12
C LYS A 425 9.92 -14.72 71.88
N TRP A 426 11.04 -15.13 71.29
CA TRP A 426 11.33 -16.54 71.00
C TRP A 426 11.31 -17.46 72.24
N PRO A 427 11.84 -17.07 73.42
CA PRO A 427 11.79 -17.90 74.63
C PRO A 427 10.38 -18.09 75.19
N ALA A 428 9.46 -17.14 74.94
CA ALA A 428 8.09 -17.15 75.46
C ALA A 428 7.09 -17.86 74.52
N ALA A 429 7.45 -18.13 73.27
CA ALA A 429 6.62 -18.87 72.33
C ALA A 429 6.62 -20.36 72.69
N ALA A 430 5.57 -20.83 73.36
CA ALA A 430 5.46 -22.21 73.85
C ALA A 430 5.00 -23.19 72.77
N GLU A 431 4.14 -22.75 71.84
CA GLU A 431 3.59 -23.58 70.77
C GLU A 431 4.34 -23.41 69.43
N GLU A 432 4.42 -24.49 68.66
CA GLU A 432 5.12 -24.53 67.37
C GLU A 432 4.54 -23.55 66.35
N LYS A 433 3.23 -23.32 66.41
CA LYS A 433 2.53 -22.36 65.56
C LYS A 433 2.98 -20.92 65.82
N ASP A 434 3.19 -20.55 67.08
CA ASP A 434 3.61 -19.19 67.45
C ASP A 434 5.08 -18.96 67.09
N ARG A 435 5.94 -19.96 67.27
CA ARG A 435 7.34 -19.93 66.82
C ARG A 435 7.43 -19.75 65.30
N ASN A 436 6.63 -20.52 64.55
CA ASN A 436 6.60 -20.43 63.09
C ASN A 436 6.07 -19.08 62.61
N LEU A 437 5.04 -18.52 63.27
CA LEU A 437 4.51 -17.20 62.93
C LEU A 437 5.55 -16.10 63.18
N LEU A 438 6.22 -16.13 64.32
CA LEU A 438 7.24 -15.13 64.71
C LEU A 438 8.41 -15.11 63.71
N VAL A 439 8.85 -16.29 63.28
CA VAL A 439 9.91 -16.44 62.28
C VAL A 439 9.43 -16.03 60.90
N THR A 440 8.19 -16.35 60.51
CA THR A 440 7.68 -16.02 59.18
C THR A 440 7.44 -14.53 58.99
N GLU A 441 6.90 -13.85 60.01
CA GLU A 441 6.69 -12.39 59.96
C GLU A 441 8.01 -11.64 59.85
N ALA A 442 9.02 -12.04 60.64
CA ALA A 442 10.35 -11.49 60.55
C ALA A 442 10.98 -11.72 59.17
N LEU A 443 10.93 -12.95 58.65
CA LEU A 443 11.47 -13.28 57.31
C LEU A 443 10.73 -12.55 56.18
N GLY A 444 9.41 -12.35 56.30
CA GLY A 444 8.61 -11.60 55.34
C GLY A 444 8.98 -10.12 55.24
N ARG A 445 9.48 -9.52 56.33
CA ARG A 445 9.96 -8.14 56.38
C ARG A 445 11.43 -8.04 55.98
N ILE A 446 12.27 -8.95 56.46
CA ILE A 446 13.73 -9.01 56.17
C ILE A 446 14.00 -9.38 54.70
N THR A 447 13.10 -10.09 54.02
CA THR A 447 13.15 -10.32 52.56
C THR A 447 12.94 -9.07 51.71
N ARG A 448 12.71 -7.90 52.33
CA ARG A 448 12.66 -6.60 51.65
C ARG A 448 13.94 -5.78 51.82
N CYS A 449 14.91 -6.27 52.60
CA CYS A 449 16.20 -5.62 52.82
C CYS A 449 17.28 -6.06 51.81
N PRO A 450 18.36 -5.28 51.61
CA PRO A 450 19.48 -5.62 50.72
C PRO A 450 20.11 -6.98 51.02
N ALA A 451 20.68 -7.62 49.99
CA ALA A 451 21.13 -9.02 50.06
C ALA A 451 22.15 -9.30 51.18
N LEU A 452 23.03 -8.34 51.49
CA LEU A 452 24.05 -8.47 52.52
C LEU A 452 23.45 -8.46 53.94
N GLU A 453 22.52 -7.53 54.19
CA GLU A 453 21.80 -7.44 55.48
C GLU A 453 20.85 -8.61 55.67
N ARG A 454 20.20 -9.05 54.59
CA ARG A 454 19.34 -10.24 54.61
C ARG A 454 20.12 -11.49 54.99
N LYS A 455 21.33 -11.67 54.43
CA LYS A 455 22.20 -12.80 54.78
C LYS A 455 22.62 -12.75 56.25
N ARG A 456 23.03 -11.57 56.74
CA ARG A 456 23.36 -11.34 58.16
C ARG A 456 22.17 -11.66 59.08
N ALA A 457 20.98 -11.19 58.73
CA ALA A 457 19.78 -11.40 59.51
C ALA A 457 19.35 -12.88 59.55
N LEU A 458 19.46 -13.59 58.43
CA LEU A 458 19.18 -15.03 58.35
C LEU A 458 20.14 -15.84 59.22
N GLU A 459 21.44 -15.54 59.20
CA GLU A 459 22.44 -16.20 60.04
C GLU A 459 22.17 -15.95 61.53
N GLU A 460 21.73 -14.74 61.90
CA GLU A 460 21.44 -14.40 63.29
C GLU A 460 20.13 -15.01 63.79
N ILE A 461 19.07 -15.04 62.97
CA ILE A 461 17.82 -15.76 63.28
C ILE A 461 18.09 -17.24 63.48
N GLN A 462 18.97 -17.82 62.67
CA GLN A 462 19.37 -19.22 62.81
C GLN A 462 20.04 -19.50 64.16
N LYS A 463 20.92 -18.58 64.62
CA LYS A 463 21.57 -18.70 65.94
C LYS A 463 20.58 -18.57 67.11
N ILE A 464 19.58 -17.70 67.00
CA ILE A 464 18.58 -17.47 68.05
C ILE A 464 17.59 -18.63 68.14
N THR A 465 17.17 -19.15 66.99
CA THR A 465 16.08 -20.13 66.90
C THR A 465 16.54 -21.58 66.93
N GLY A 466 17.80 -21.86 66.56
CA GLY A 466 18.36 -23.21 66.44
C GLY A 466 17.81 -24.01 65.25
N LEU A 467 16.97 -23.40 64.40
CA LEU A 467 16.36 -24.05 63.25
C LEU A 467 17.39 -24.24 62.12
N LYS A 468 17.35 -25.40 61.45
CA LYS A 468 18.22 -25.67 60.29
C LYS A 468 17.76 -24.83 59.08
N PRO A 469 18.66 -24.39 58.18
CA PRO A 469 18.31 -23.48 57.06
C PRO A 469 17.19 -24.01 56.16
N LYS A 470 17.16 -25.33 55.93
CA LYS A 470 16.10 -26.02 55.17
C LYS A 470 14.71 -25.92 55.82
N LEU A 471 14.61 -25.87 57.15
CA LEU A 471 13.32 -25.72 57.83
C LEU A 471 12.79 -24.28 57.74
N LEU A 472 13.68 -23.28 57.76
CA LEU A 472 13.31 -21.86 57.57
C LEU A 472 12.70 -21.63 56.18
N GLU A 473 13.24 -22.28 55.14
CA GLU A 473 12.69 -22.23 53.78
C GLU A 473 11.36 -23.00 53.66
N GLN A 474 11.21 -24.13 54.36
CA GLN A 474 9.96 -24.88 54.39
C GLN A 474 8.82 -24.07 55.03
N VAL A 475 9.06 -23.44 56.18
CA VAL A 475 8.04 -22.62 56.88
C VAL A 475 7.54 -21.45 56.01
N VAL A 476 8.43 -20.80 55.25
CA VAL A 476 8.07 -19.72 54.30
C VAL A 476 7.28 -20.24 53.09
N SER A 477 7.59 -21.44 52.59
CA SER A 477 6.88 -22.02 51.45
C SER A 477 5.48 -22.54 51.83
N GLU A 478 5.32 -23.09 53.04
CA GLU A 478 4.03 -23.54 53.58
C GLU A 478 3.06 -22.38 53.79
N GLN A 479 3.53 -21.22 54.28
CA GLN A 479 2.67 -20.03 54.44
C GLN A 479 2.28 -19.39 53.09
N LYS A 480 3.21 -19.30 52.12
CA LYS A 480 2.88 -18.85 50.75
C LYS A 480 1.83 -19.75 50.09
N ARG A 481 1.81 -21.05 50.41
CA ARG A 481 0.78 -21.99 49.96
C ARG A 481 -0.58 -21.65 50.59
N LEU A 482 -0.63 -21.41 51.89
CA LEU A 482 -1.84 -21.04 52.63
C LEU A 482 -2.40 -19.65 52.23
N GLU A 483 -1.55 -18.66 51.93
CA GLU A 483 -1.98 -17.35 51.41
C GLU A 483 -2.53 -17.46 49.97
N LYS A 484 -1.95 -18.35 49.16
CA LYS A 484 -2.43 -18.65 47.81
C LYS A 484 -3.75 -19.41 47.82
N GLU A 485 -4.00 -20.23 48.85
CA GLU A 485 -5.29 -20.88 49.11
C GLU A 485 -6.34 -19.88 49.60
N LYS A 486 -6.02 -19.00 50.56
CA LYS A 486 -6.91 -17.90 50.98
C LYS A 486 -7.24 -16.93 49.85
N SER A 487 -6.28 -16.66 48.95
CA SER A 487 -6.48 -15.85 47.73
C SER A 487 -7.36 -16.56 46.69
N LYS A 488 -7.34 -17.90 46.63
CA LYS A 488 -8.24 -18.70 45.80
C LYS A 488 -9.65 -18.77 46.38
N GLU A 489 -9.79 -18.79 47.70
CA GLU A 489 -11.08 -18.76 48.41
C GLU A 489 -11.76 -17.38 48.29
N ALA A 490 -10.99 -16.29 48.42
CA ALA A 490 -11.49 -14.93 48.19
C ALA A 490 -11.90 -14.66 46.72
N LYS A 491 -11.42 -15.47 45.77
CA LYS A 491 -11.82 -15.42 44.34
C LYS A 491 -13.04 -16.30 44.01
N ARG A 492 -13.47 -17.17 44.94
CA ARG A 492 -14.61 -18.08 44.73
C ARG A 492 -15.98 -17.47 45.04
N HIS A 493 -16.03 -16.31 45.69
CA HIS A 493 -17.28 -15.58 45.90
C HIS A 493 -17.14 -14.09 45.56
N PRO A 494 -17.63 -13.69 44.38
CA PRO A 494 -18.42 -12.49 44.33
C PRO A 494 -19.69 -12.74 43.51
N LEU A 495 -20.81 -12.96 44.21
CA LEU A 495 -22.16 -12.44 43.92
C LEU A 495 -23.21 -13.30 44.65
N ALA A 496 -23.38 -13.05 45.94
CA ALA A 496 -24.71 -13.16 46.54
C ALA A 496 -25.32 -11.75 46.48
N LEU A 497 -26.42 -11.61 45.74
CA LEU A 497 -27.28 -10.45 45.73
C LEU A 497 -27.72 -10.11 47.16
N GLN A 498 -27.21 -9.00 47.69
CA GLN A 498 -27.98 -8.11 48.54
C GLN A 498 -27.78 -6.69 48.01
N VAL A 499 -28.89 -6.14 47.52
CA VAL A 499 -29.06 -4.72 47.23
C VAL A 499 -29.02 -4.01 48.58
N ASP A 500 -27.98 -3.22 48.82
CA ASP A 500 -28.06 -2.07 49.70
C ASP A 500 -27.12 -0.96 49.19
N ALA A 501 -27.61 0.26 49.35
CA ALA A 501 -27.25 1.45 48.59
C ALA A 501 -25.87 2.05 48.93
N GLU A 502 -25.44 2.93 48.01
CA GLU A 502 -24.38 3.95 48.14
C GLU A 502 -22.94 3.54 47.78
N SER A 503 -22.58 3.69 46.49
CA SER A 503 -21.51 4.60 46.05
C SER A 503 -21.30 4.57 44.52
N ASP A 504 -21.05 5.76 43.96
CA ASP A 504 -21.13 6.15 42.56
C ASP A 504 -20.22 5.38 41.58
N VAL A 505 -20.82 4.52 40.73
CA VAL A 505 -20.32 4.21 39.37
C VAL A 505 -21.53 4.11 38.45
N GLN A 506 -21.65 5.01 37.47
CA GLN A 506 -22.66 4.90 36.41
C GLN A 506 -22.48 3.55 35.69
N ALA A 507 -23.47 2.67 35.82
CA ALA A 507 -23.50 1.38 35.13
C ALA A 507 -23.56 1.60 33.61
N ASP A 508 -22.60 1.03 32.87
CA ASP A 508 -22.60 1.03 31.40
C ASP A 508 -23.84 0.26 30.89
N ASP A 509 -24.79 0.94 30.25
CA ASP A 509 -26.05 0.41 29.70
C ASP A 509 -25.84 -0.38 28.37
N LEU A 510 -24.70 -1.08 28.26
CA LEU A 510 -24.32 -1.83 27.06
C LEU A 510 -25.02 -3.20 27.01
N PRO A 511 -25.50 -3.63 25.82
CA PRO A 511 -26.19 -4.91 25.68
C PRO A 511 -25.24 -6.09 25.89
N TRP A 512 -25.75 -7.13 26.57
CA TRP A 512 -25.07 -8.41 26.73
C TRP A 512 -25.44 -9.38 25.59
N ILE A 513 -24.44 -9.94 24.92
CA ILE A 513 -24.60 -10.82 23.76
C ILE A 513 -23.88 -12.15 24.03
N SER A 514 -24.63 -13.26 23.95
CA SER A 514 -24.05 -14.59 24.06
C SER A 514 -23.16 -14.91 22.86
N ALA A 515 -21.90 -15.23 23.14
CA ALA A 515 -20.88 -15.69 22.19
C ALA A 515 -21.02 -17.18 21.84
N ALA A 516 -21.82 -17.93 22.62
CA ALA A 516 -22.07 -19.36 22.45
C ALA A 516 -23.55 -19.67 22.17
N ASP A 517 -24.31 -18.71 21.62
CA ASP A 517 -25.76 -18.82 21.34
C ASP A 517 -26.11 -19.95 20.33
N GLY A 518 -25.10 -20.68 19.80
CA GLY A 518 -25.23 -21.79 18.84
C GLY A 518 -25.65 -21.37 17.43
N GLU A 519 -26.26 -20.20 17.28
CA GLU A 519 -26.78 -19.68 16.03
C GLU A 519 -26.16 -18.31 15.68
N ILE A 520 -25.12 -18.32 14.84
CA ILE A 520 -24.33 -17.14 14.48
C ILE A 520 -25.18 -15.98 13.93
N LYS A 521 -26.24 -16.30 13.17
CA LYS A 521 -27.19 -15.32 12.59
C LYS A 521 -27.87 -14.47 13.67
N ARG A 522 -28.28 -15.08 14.79
CA ARG A 522 -28.95 -14.37 15.88
C ARG A 522 -27.97 -13.48 16.64
N THR A 523 -26.76 -13.99 16.89
CA THR A 523 -25.67 -13.22 17.50
C THR A 523 -25.27 -12.03 16.62
N ALA A 524 -25.14 -12.22 15.30
CA ALA A 524 -24.87 -11.17 14.33
C ALA A 524 -25.97 -10.09 14.30
N ALA A 525 -27.25 -10.48 14.31
CA ALA A 525 -28.35 -9.52 14.37
C ALA A 525 -28.32 -8.65 15.64
N LYS A 526 -28.02 -9.26 16.81
CA LYS A 526 -27.84 -8.53 18.08
C LYS A 526 -26.64 -7.58 18.01
N ALA A 527 -25.51 -8.04 17.47
CA ALA A 527 -24.29 -7.25 17.34
C ALA A 527 -24.46 -6.08 16.36
N TRP A 528 -25.12 -6.29 15.22
CA TRP A 528 -25.48 -5.22 14.29
C TRP A 528 -26.39 -4.19 14.94
N LYS A 529 -27.43 -4.63 15.66
CA LYS A 529 -28.33 -3.72 16.40
C LYS A 529 -27.56 -2.87 17.41
N ALA A 530 -26.62 -3.47 18.15
CA ALA A 530 -25.77 -2.75 19.10
C ALA A 530 -24.88 -1.72 18.39
N LEU A 531 -24.20 -2.12 17.31
CA LEU A 531 -23.33 -1.23 16.54
C LEU A 531 -24.12 -0.08 15.89
N SER A 532 -25.26 -0.36 15.26
CA SER A 532 -26.11 0.67 14.63
C SER A 532 -26.71 1.63 15.67
N LYS A 533 -27.04 1.17 16.88
CA LYS A 533 -27.48 2.04 17.99
C LYS A 533 -26.35 2.96 18.45
N ALA A 534 -25.14 2.42 18.59
CA ALA A 534 -23.95 3.17 19.01
C ALA A 534 -23.36 4.07 17.91
N ASN A 535 -23.76 3.89 16.65
CA ASN A 535 -23.30 4.69 15.52
C ASN A 535 -24.00 6.07 15.45
N ARG A 536 -24.10 6.76 16.59
CA ARG A 536 -24.66 8.11 16.74
C ARG A 536 -23.75 8.93 17.67
N PRO A 537 -23.01 9.93 17.15
CA PRO A 537 -22.98 10.36 15.74
C PRO A 537 -22.39 9.29 14.80
N GLU A 538 -22.76 9.33 13.53
CA GLU A 538 -22.35 8.34 12.54
C GLU A 538 -20.83 8.39 12.34
N ARG A 539 -20.19 7.22 12.47
CA ARG A 539 -18.76 6.98 12.27
C ARG A 539 -18.49 5.74 11.42
N TYR A 540 -19.44 4.82 11.33
CA TYR A 540 -19.35 3.60 10.54
C TYR A 540 -20.29 3.69 9.34
N PHE A 541 -19.78 3.33 8.17
CA PHE A 541 -20.46 3.50 6.89
C PHE A 541 -20.22 2.29 5.98
N ARG A 542 -21.00 2.21 4.91
CA ARG A 542 -20.69 1.38 3.75
C ARG A 542 -20.48 2.25 2.50
N CYS A 543 -19.51 1.86 1.67
CA CYS A 543 -19.25 2.52 0.39
C CYS A 543 -18.69 1.49 -0.59
N GLY A 544 -19.35 1.30 -1.74
CA GLY A 544 -18.79 0.51 -2.83
C GLY A 544 -18.41 -0.94 -2.52
N GLY A 545 -19.15 -1.60 -1.62
CA GLY A 545 -18.84 -2.97 -1.14
C GLY A 545 -17.77 -3.03 -0.04
N LEU A 546 -17.35 -1.87 0.48
CA LEU A 546 -16.48 -1.74 1.64
C LEU A 546 -17.29 -1.28 2.86
N LEU A 547 -16.94 -1.82 4.01
CA LEU A 547 -17.29 -1.24 5.30
C LEU A 547 -16.18 -0.26 5.69
N LEU A 548 -16.58 0.95 6.07
CA LEU A 548 -15.67 2.04 6.38
C LEU A 548 -15.91 2.55 7.79
N ARG A 549 -14.85 3.09 8.39
CA ARG A 549 -14.92 3.91 9.60
C ARG A 549 -14.27 5.26 9.32
N ILE A 550 -14.89 6.34 9.74
CA ILE A 550 -14.27 7.67 9.77
C ILE A 550 -13.46 7.80 11.07
N GLU A 551 -12.20 8.20 10.93
CA GLU A 551 -11.28 8.48 12.03
C GLU A 551 -10.42 9.71 11.71
N LYS A 552 -9.79 10.28 12.74
CA LYS A 552 -8.89 11.42 12.59
C LYS A 552 -7.45 10.95 12.36
N ASP A 553 -6.75 11.59 11.43
CA ASP A 553 -5.30 11.44 11.29
C ASP A 553 -4.51 12.24 12.35
N ASP A 554 -3.18 12.18 12.30
CA ASP A 554 -2.27 12.89 13.21
C ASP A 554 -2.41 14.42 13.16
N HIS A 555 -3.09 14.94 12.13
CA HIS A 555 -3.38 16.36 11.94
C HIS A 555 -4.84 16.73 12.27
N GLY A 556 -5.62 15.77 12.79
CA GLY A 556 -7.02 15.98 13.17
C GLY A 556 -7.99 16.00 11.99
N VAL A 557 -7.54 15.61 10.78
CA VAL A 557 -8.36 15.53 9.58
C VAL A 557 -9.16 14.23 9.58
N GLU A 558 -10.47 14.32 9.33
CA GLU A 558 -11.34 13.15 9.19
C GLU A 558 -11.02 12.41 7.87
N ILE A 559 -10.67 11.14 7.97
CA ILE A 559 -10.33 10.25 6.86
C ILE A 559 -11.13 8.94 6.95
N SER A 560 -11.41 8.33 5.81
CA SER A 560 -12.02 6.99 5.76
C SER A 560 -10.97 5.88 5.85
N ARG A 561 -11.22 4.89 6.70
CA ARG A 561 -10.48 3.62 6.75
C ARG A 561 -11.38 2.44 6.49
N ASP A 562 -10.78 1.36 5.99
CA ASP A 562 -11.42 0.06 5.89
C ASP A 562 -11.70 -0.53 7.28
N LEU A 563 -12.91 -1.04 7.47
CA LEU A 563 -13.30 -1.79 8.66
C LEU A 563 -12.87 -3.25 8.50
N ASN A 564 -11.60 -3.53 8.79
CA ASN A 564 -11.03 -4.88 8.76
C ASN A 564 -11.42 -5.71 10.00
N LEU A 565 -10.95 -6.96 10.08
CA LEU A 565 -11.23 -7.89 11.19
C LEU A 565 -10.96 -7.24 12.55
N ASP A 566 -9.78 -6.63 12.73
CA ASP A 566 -9.37 -6.06 14.00
C ASP A 566 -10.19 -4.82 14.37
N ARG A 567 -10.45 -3.94 13.40
CA ARG A 567 -11.25 -2.73 13.63
C ARG A 567 -12.72 -3.05 13.88
N MET A 568 -13.26 -4.08 13.25
CA MET A 568 -14.63 -4.55 13.51
C MET A 568 -14.72 -5.17 14.89
N ARG A 569 -13.78 -6.06 15.27
CA ARG A 569 -13.71 -6.63 16.62
C ARG A 569 -13.54 -5.54 17.69
N HIS A 570 -12.68 -4.56 17.41
CA HIS A 570 -12.51 -3.38 18.26
C HIS A 570 -13.84 -2.65 18.45
N ALA A 571 -14.57 -2.36 17.36
CA ALA A 571 -15.87 -1.70 17.41
C ALA A 571 -16.88 -2.48 18.26
N LEU A 572 -17.03 -3.79 18.02
CA LEU A 572 -17.96 -4.64 18.75
C LEU A 572 -17.70 -4.65 20.26
N ALA A 573 -16.42 -4.70 20.67
CA ALA A 573 -16.04 -4.69 22.08
C ALA A 573 -16.38 -3.39 22.83
N ARG A 574 -16.74 -2.30 22.13
CA ARG A 574 -17.14 -1.01 22.75
C ARG A 574 -18.65 -0.77 22.71
N VAL A 575 -19.39 -1.63 22.03
CA VAL A 575 -20.84 -1.45 21.85
C VAL A 575 -21.67 -2.57 22.48
N ALA A 576 -21.02 -3.64 22.96
CA ALA A 576 -21.68 -4.76 23.63
C ALA A 576 -20.70 -5.54 24.53
N HIS A 577 -21.23 -6.14 25.60
CA HIS A 577 -20.54 -7.15 26.40
C HIS A 577 -20.79 -8.54 25.81
N PHE A 578 -19.76 -9.35 25.61
CA PHE A 578 -19.89 -10.71 25.11
C PHE A 578 -19.66 -11.72 26.24
N PHE A 579 -20.44 -12.79 26.28
CA PHE A 579 -20.34 -13.80 27.34
C PHE A 579 -20.62 -15.22 26.83
N ILE A 580 -20.15 -16.23 27.55
CA ILE A 580 -20.56 -17.63 27.39
C ILE A 580 -21.12 -18.15 28.71
N VAL A 581 -22.05 -19.10 28.66
CA VAL A 581 -22.57 -19.80 29.85
C VAL A 581 -21.92 -21.17 29.93
N ARG A 582 -21.33 -21.51 31.08
CA ARG A 582 -20.82 -22.86 31.37
C ARG A 582 -21.59 -23.45 32.55
N LYS A 583 -21.81 -24.76 32.51
CA LYS A 583 -22.32 -25.50 33.66
C LYS A 583 -21.15 -26.02 34.49
N GLU A 584 -21.00 -25.48 35.69
CA GLU A 584 -20.07 -25.98 36.71
C GLU A 584 -20.91 -26.44 37.90
N ASP A 585 -20.74 -27.69 38.33
CA ASP A 585 -21.44 -28.27 39.49
C ASP A 585 -22.98 -28.07 39.51
N ASN A 586 -23.64 -28.23 38.35
CA ASN A 586 -25.07 -27.99 38.13
C ASN A 586 -25.55 -26.51 38.22
N GLU A 587 -24.64 -25.55 38.33
CA GLU A 587 -24.94 -24.12 38.28
C GLU A 587 -24.46 -23.49 36.96
N GLU A 588 -25.22 -22.53 36.44
CA GLU A 588 -24.88 -21.82 35.20
C GLU A 588 -24.04 -20.58 35.52
N VAL A 589 -22.77 -20.61 35.12
CA VAL A 589 -21.81 -19.52 35.31
C VAL A 589 -21.65 -18.72 34.02
N VAL A 590 -21.86 -17.40 34.10
CA VAL A 590 -21.66 -16.45 32.99
C VAL A 590 -20.21 -15.98 32.96
N ILE A 591 -19.51 -16.25 31.87
CA ILE A 591 -18.09 -15.91 31.69
C ILE A 591 -17.98 -14.83 30.59
N PRO A 592 -17.48 -13.63 30.91
CA PRO A 592 -17.18 -12.60 29.91
C PRO A 592 -16.10 -13.07 28.93
N VAL A 593 -16.32 -12.81 27.65
CA VAL A 593 -15.38 -13.16 26.57
C VAL A 593 -15.25 -11.97 25.60
N PRO A 594 -14.17 -11.87 24.82
CA PRO A 594 -14.11 -10.90 23.72
C PRO A 594 -15.10 -11.26 22.60
N PRO A 595 -15.45 -10.31 21.70
CA PRO A 595 -16.26 -10.63 20.54
C PRO A 595 -15.64 -11.78 19.74
N PRO A 596 -16.40 -12.87 19.45
CA PRO A 596 -15.89 -14.05 18.75
C PRO A 596 -15.42 -13.72 17.34
N MET A 597 -14.32 -14.32 16.89
CA MET A 597 -13.78 -14.05 15.55
C MET A 597 -14.71 -14.52 14.43
N ASP A 598 -15.46 -15.61 14.64
CA ASP A 598 -16.39 -16.11 13.63
C ASP A 598 -17.58 -15.16 13.44
N LEU A 599 -18.07 -14.56 14.52
CA LEU A 599 -19.06 -13.47 14.45
C LEU A 599 -18.52 -12.28 13.64
N VAL A 600 -17.28 -11.86 13.91
CA VAL A 600 -16.66 -10.74 13.19
C VAL A 600 -16.53 -11.05 11.69
N ARG A 601 -16.11 -12.27 11.33
CA ARG A 601 -16.01 -12.72 9.94
C ARG A 601 -17.37 -12.74 9.25
N ASP A 602 -18.40 -13.24 9.93
CA ASP A 602 -19.78 -13.27 9.43
C ASP A 602 -20.32 -11.86 9.17
N MET A 603 -20.16 -10.95 10.13
CA MET A 603 -20.59 -9.55 9.95
C MET A 603 -19.84 -8.84 8.80
N LEU A 604 -18.54 -9.07 8.64
CA LEU A 604 -17.79 -8.50 7.51
C LEU A 604 -18.16 -9.11 6.15
N ALA A 605 -18.75 -10.30 6.14
CA ALA A 605 -19.25 -10.98 4.95
C ALA A 605 -20.72 -10.65 4.62
N ASP A 606 -21.42 -9.91 5.48
CA ASP A 606 -22.81 -9.51 5.29
C ASP A 606 -22.96 -8.72 3.97
N PRO A 607 -23.82 -9.17 3.03
CA PRO A 607 -24.03 -8.46 1.76
C PRO A 607 -24.84 -7.17 1.92
N ALA A 608 -25.58 -7.01 3.02
CA ALA A 608 -26.47 -5.87 3.27
C ALA A 608 -26.32 -5.32 4.70
N PRO A 609 -25.11 -4.89 5.11
CA PRO A 609 -24.86 -4.44 6.47
C PRO A 609 -25.70 -3.19 6.78
N PRO A 610 -26.32 -3.09 7.98
CA PRO A 610 -27.22 -2.01 8.38
C PRO A 610 -26.46 -0.73 8.79
N LEU A 611 -25.61 -0.25 7.88
CA LEU A 611 -24.82 0.96 8.03
C LEU A 611 -25.19 1.99 6.93
N PRO A 612 -25.13 3.30 7.25
CA PRO A 612 -25.40 4.36 6.28
C PRO A 612 -24.42 4.35 5.11
N VAL A 613 -24.86 4.82 3.95
CA VAL A 613 -24.02 4.88 2.74
C VAL A 613 -23.26 6.20 2.72
N LEU A 614 -21.94 6.14 2.49
CA LEU A 614 -21.10 7.33 2.36
C LEU A 614 -20.57 7.46 0.93
N ASN A 615 -20.81 8.61 0.31
CA ASN A 615 -20.30 8.93 -1.03
C ASN A 615 -19.08 9.84 -0.99
N ARG A 616 -18.97 10.74 0.00
CA ARG A 616 -17.92 11.77 0.03
C ARG A 616 -17.69 12.33 1.43
N ILE A 617 -16.44 12.65 1.74
CA ILE A 617 -16.04 13.45 2.91
C ILE A 617 -15.71 14.86 2.42
N ILE A 618 -16.29 15.88 3.05
CA ILE A 618 -16.15 17.29 2.65
C ILE A 618 -15.68 18.14 3.83
N GLU A 619 -14.83 19.13 3.56
CA GLU A 619 -14.27 20.05 4.57
C GLU A 619 -14.92 21.45 4.54
N PHE A 620 -15.96 21.61 3.74
CA PHE A 620 -16.64 22.87 3.44
C PHE A 620 -18.13 22.65 3.18
N PRO A 621 -18.99 23.67 3.39
CA PRO A 621 -20.41 23.58 3.06
C PRO A 621 -20.64 23.40 1.57
N ILE A 622 -21.62 22.58 1.22
CA ILE A 622 -22.01 22.28 -0.16
C ILE A 622 -23.51 22.43 -0.35
N PHE A 623 -23.90 22.71 -1.59
CA PHE A 623 -25.30 22.78 -2.00
C PHE A 623 -25.80 21.47 -2.57
N PHE A 624 -27.05 21.13 -2.25
CA PHE A 624 -27.79 20.04 -2.88
C PHE A 624 -28.75 20.55 -3.95
N GLU A 625 -29.35 19.64 -4.71
CA GLU A 625 -30.26 19.96 -5.82
C GLU A 625 -31.50 20.77 -5.40
N ASP A 626 -31.95 20.64 -4.16
CA ASP A 626 -33.09 21.37 -3.59
C ASP A 626 -32.72 22.79 -3.12
N GLY A 627 -31.44 23.18 -3.19
CA GLY A 627 -30.93 24.46 -2.71
C GLY A 627 -30.63 24.50 -1.22
N SER A 628 -30.79 23.38 -0.50
CA SER A 628 -30.33 23.27 0.89
C SER A 628 -28.80 23.28 0.96
N LEU A 629 -28.27 23.82 2.07
CA LEU A 629 -26.83 23.97 2.31
C LEU A 629 -26.44 23.11 3.52
N GLN A 630 -25.49 22.19 3.33
CA GLN A 630 -24.94 21.42 4.46
C GLN A 630 -23.99 22.29 5.28
N SER A 631 -24.49 22.94 6.33
CA SER A 631 -23.69 23.76 7.25
C SER A 631 -23.42 23.08 8.60
N ALA A 632 -24.16 22.03 8.95
CA ALA A 632 -23.96 21.28 10.18
C ALA A 632 -22.91 20.17 10.00
N SER A 633 -21.93 20.12 10.91
CA SER A 633 -20.91 19.06 10.95
C SER A 633 -21.54 17.69 11.18
N GLY A 634 -21.01 16.66 10.52
CA GLY A 634 -21.50 15.29 10.59
C GLY A 634 -22.11 14.78 9.29
N TYR A 635 -22.84 13.67 9.38
CA TYR A 635 -23.43 12.98 8.24
C TYR A 635 -24.74 13.62 7.79
N HIS A 636 -24.92 13.78 6.48
CA HIS A 636 -26.17 14.19 5.86
C HIS A 636 -26.75 13.02 5.07
N GLU A 637 -27.92 12.52 5.48
CA GLU A 637 -28.49 11.26 5.01
C GLU A 637 -28.88 11.31 3.52
N THR A 638 -29.63 12.34 3.11
CA THR A 638 -30.07 12.51 1.72
C THR A 638 -28.89 12.69 0.77
N GLY A 639 -27.91 13.51 1.17
CA GLY A 639 -26.71 13.80 0.40
C GLY A 639 -25.65 12.69 0.43
N ARG A 640 -25.72 11.79 1.41
CA ARG A 640 -24.72 10.74 1.68
C ARG A 640 -23.30 11.32 1.83
N THR A 641 -23.20 12.50 2.42
CA THR A 641 -21.97 13.28 2.60
C THR A 641 -21.66 13.43 4.08
N TYR A 642 -20.38 13.38 4.43
CA TYR A 642 -19.92 13.66 5.79
C TYR A 642 -19.16 14.98 5.82
N TYR A 643 -19.74 15.99 6.47
CA TYR A 643 -19.13 17.31 6.61
C TYR A 643 -18.22 17.35 7.85
N ALA A 644 -16.93 17.55 7.59
CA ALA A 644 -15.85 17.62 8.57
C ALA A 644 -15.10 18.96 8.44
N PRO A 645 -15.67 20.07 8.93
CA PRO A 645 -14.98 21.35 8.90
C PRO A 645 -13.70 21.32 9.73
N ILE A 646 -12.72 22.12 9.33
CA ILE A 646 -11.52 22.37 10.13
C ILE A 646 -11.94 23.00 11.47
N PRO A 647 -11.31 22.62 12.61
CA PRO A 647 -11.60 23.21 13.90
C PRO A 647 -11.57 24.75 13.88
N GLY A 648 -12.58 25.38 14.47
CA GLY A 648 -12.70 26.85 14.50
C GLY A 648 -13.21 27.49 13.21
N PHE A 649 -13.57 26.70 12.19
CA PHE A 649 -14.21 27.23 10.99
C PHE A 649 -15.63 27.73 11.30
N VAL A 650 -15.84 29.03 11.12
CA VAL A 650 -17.14 29.69 11.22
C VAL A 650 -17.40 30.42 9.91
N LEU A 651 -18.50 30.07 9.25
CA LEU A 651 -18.93 30.72 8.02
C LEU A 651 -19.99 31.79 8.37
N PRO A 652 -19.90 33.01 7.80
CA PRO A 652 -20.97 33.99 7.90
C PRO A 652 -22.27 33.46 7.28
N GLU A 653 -23.40 34.02 7.69
CA GLU A 653 -24.70 33.67 7.12
C GLU A 653 -24.72 33.87 5.59
N ILE A 654 -25.35 32.93 4.88
CA ILE A 654 -25.58 33.01 3.43
C ILE A 654 -27.05 33.40 3.24
N PRO A 655 -27.37 34.66 2.84
CA PRO A 655 -28.74 35.11 2.64
C PRO A 655 -29.47 34.24 1.62
N GLN A 656 -30.76 33.93 1.84
CA GLN A 656 -31.54 33.16 0.87
C GLN A 656 -31.69 33.88 -0.48
N HIS A 657 -31.75 35.21 -0.44
CA HIS A 657 -31.77 36.09 -1.62
C HIS A 657 -30.63 37.10 -1.50
N PRO A 658 -29.42 36.77 -1.96
CA PRO A 658 -28.28 37.69 -1.91
C PRO A 658 -28.58 38.98 -2.66
N SER A 659 -28.16 40.10 -2.09
CA SER A 659 -28.31 41.40 -2.75
C SER A 659 -27.31 41.56 -3.89
N ARG A 660 -27.55 42.58 -4.74
CA ARG A 660 -26.56 42.97 -5.76
C ARG A 660 -25.21 43.36 -5.13
N LEU A 661 -25.21 43.97 -3.95
CA LEU A 661 -24.00 44.35 -3.22
C LEU A 661 -23.23 43.12 -2.72
N ASP A 662 -23.93 42.07 -2.27
CA ASP A 662 -23.31 40.79 -1.90
C ASP A 662 -22.63 40.14 -3.12
N MET A 663 -23.32 40.17 -4.27
CA MET A 663 -22.79 39.66 -5.54
C MET A 663 -21.57 40.45 -6.01
N ASP A 664 -21.64 41.77 -6.02
CA ASP A 664 -20.53 42.63 -6.44
C ASP A 664 -19.31 42.44 -5.53
N ARG A 665 -19.52 42.29 -4.21
CA ARG A 665 -18.47 41.96 -3.25
C ARG A 665 -17.87 40.58 -3.54
N ALA A 666 -18.71 39.58 -3.77
CA ALA A 666 -18.27 38.21 -4.03
C ALA A 666 -17.41 38.11 -5.30
N VAL A 667 -17.90 38.69 -6.40
CA VAL A 667 -17.20 38.74 -7.69
C VAL A 667 -15.92 39.57 -7.56
N GLY A 668 -15.96 40.71 -6.86
CA GLY A 668 -14.80 41.57 -6.62
C GLY A 668 -13.67 40.85 -5.89
N LEU A 669 -13.98 40.09 -4.84
CA LEU A 669 -12.97 39.35 -4.08
C LEU A 669 -12.36 38.19 -4.89
N ILE A 670 -13.17 37.48 -5.69
CA ILE A 670 -12.68 36.43 -6.60
C ILE A 670 -11.81 37.05 -7.71
N ALA A 671 -12.18 38.23 -8.22
CA ALA A 671 -11.38 38.95 -9.19
C ALA A 671 -10.04 39.42 -8.62
N GLU A 672 -10.00 39.83 -7.34
CA GLU A 672 -8.78 40.17 -6.61
C GLU A 672 -7.86 38.95 -6.41
N LEU A 673 -8.43 37.79 -6.01
CA LEU A 673 -7.71 36.52 -5.93
C LEU A 673 -6.99 36.17 -7.24
N LEU A 674 -7.65 36.42 -8.37
CA LEU A 674 -7.18 36.03 -9.71
C LEU A 674 -6.38 37.13 -10.42
N TRP A 675 -6.14 38.27 -9.78
CA TRP A 675 -5.68 39.51 -10.42
C TRP A 675 -4.34 39.38 -11.16
N ASP A 676 -3.33 38.82 -10.50
CA ASP A 676 -1.94 38.79 -11.01
C ASP A 676 -1.62 37.58 -11.92
N PHE A 677 -2.60 36.69 -12.12
CA PHE A 677 -2.42 35.51 -12.97
C PHE A 677 -2.52 35.89 -14.45
N PRO A 678 -1.53 35.52 -15.27
CA PRO A 678 -1.47 35.97 -16.64
C PRO A 678 -2.34 35.07 -17.55
N PHE A 679 -3.65 35.14 -17.40
CA PHE A 679 -4.60 34.42 -18.26
C PHE A 679 -4.52 34.92 -19.71
N VAL A 680 -4.63 34.01 -20.67
CA VAL A 680 -4.54 34.37 -22.10
C VAL A 680 -5.82 34.98 -22.66
N SER A 681 -6.98 34.66 -22.07
CA SER A 681 -8.28 35.26 -22.38
C SER A 681 -9.23 35.21 -21.16
N ASP A 682 -10.41 35.81 -21.30
CA ASP A 682 -11.48 35.71 -20.30
C ASP A 682 -11.97 34.27 -20.11
N SER A 683 -11.80 33.40 -21.12
CA SER A 683 -12.19 31.99 -21.02
C SER A 683 -11.42 31.24 -19.95
N GLU A 684 -10.10 31.44 -19.85
CA GLU A 684 -9.28 30.80 -18.83
C GLU A 684 -9.62 31.30 -17.43
N LYS A 685 -9.96 32.59 -17.30
CA LYS A 685 -10.44 33.16 -16.03
C LYS A 685 -11.79 32.57 -15.64
N ALA A 686 -12.74 32.45 -16.57
CA ALA A 686 -14.03 31.81 -16.34
C ALA A 686 -13.86 30.33 -15.93
N HIS A 687 -12.93 29.60 -16.56
CA HIS A 687 -12.61 28.22 -16.19
C HIS A 687 -11.93 28.09 -14.82
N ALA A 688 -11.11 29.06 -14.41
CA ALA A 688 -10.57 29.10 -13.05
C ALA A 688 -11.67 29.33 -12.00
N ILE A 689 -12.66 30.17 -12.30
CA ILE A 689 -13.82 30.40 -11.41
C ILE A 689 -14.74 29.17 -11.41
N ALA A 690 -14.94 28.52 -12.56
CA ALA A 690 -15.64 27.24 -12.66
C ALA A 690 -15.01 26.17 -11.76
N LEU A 691 -13.68 26.05 -11.76
CA LEU A 691 -12.93 25.15 -10.87
C LEU A 691 -13.15 25.49 -9.39
N LEU A 692 -13.28 26.77 -9.06
CA LEU A 692 -13.53 27.23 -7.69
C LEU A 692 -14.94 26.90 -7.19
N ILE A 693 -15.94 27.01 -8.08
CA ILE A 693 -17.36 26.71 -7.79
C ILE A 693 -17.60 25.20 -7.69
N LEU A 694 -16.96 24.42 -8.56
CA LEU A 694 -17.29 23.02 -8.81
C LEU A 694 -17.31 22.14 -7.54
N PRO A 695 -16.34 22.19 -6.61
CA PRO A 695 -16.37 21.33 -5.43
C PRO A 695 -17.61 21.57 -4.55
N LEU A 696 -18.12 22.80 -4.51
CA LEU A 696 -19.28 23.25 -3.72
C LEU A 696 -20.62 22.96 -4.41
N ALA A 697 -20.62 22.94 -5.74
CA ALA A 697 -21.79 22.64 -6.58
C ALA A 697 -21.86 21.17 -7.03
N ARG A 698 -20.90 20.32 -6.61
CA ARG A 698 -20.74 18.95 -7.14
C ARG A 698 -21.98 18.07 -6.99
N GLU A 699 -22.73 18.22 -5.90
CA GLU A 699 -23.95 17.44 -5.63
C GLU A 699 -25.19 18.00 -6.34
N ILE A 700 -25.11 19.20 -6.93
CA ILE A 700 -26.13 19.74 -7.85
C ILE A 700 -25.97 19.13 -9.26
N ILE A 701 -24.76 18.66 -9.58
CA ILE A 701 -24.41 18.18 -10.92
C ILE A 701 -24.61 16.67 -11.00
N ASP A 702 -25.60 16.25 -11.80
CA ASP A 702 -25.81 14.86 -12.13
C ASP A 702 -24.81 14.41 -13.22
N GLY A 703 -24.11 13.29 -12.96
CA GLY A 703 -23.09 12.77 -13.87
C GLY A 703 -21.65 13.26 -13.62
N PRO A 704 -20.75 13.05 -14.61
CA PRO A 704 -19.32 13.32 -14.48
C PRO A 704 -18.98 14.81 -14.63
N THR A 705 -17.74 15.17 -14.27
CA THR A 705 -17.21 16.55 -14.37
C THR A 705 -15.86 16.53 -15.10
N PRO A 706 -15.56 17.52 -15.96
CA PRO A 706 -14.37 17.48 -16.80
C PRO A 706 -13.08 17.69 -16.00
N LEU A 707 -11.97 17.27 -16.60
CA LEU A 707 -10.64 17.62 -16.13
C LEU A 707 -10.41 19.13 -16.29
N HIS A 708 -10.00 19.81 -15.23
CA HIS A 708 -9.47 21.18 -15.35
C HIS A 708 -7.95 21.09 -15.53
N LEU A 709 -7.44 21.53 -16.68
CA LEU A 709 -6.01 21.52 -16.98
C LEU A 709 -5.44 22.93 -16.88
N ILE A 710 -4.58 23.16 -15.88
CA ILE A 710 -3.82 24.41 -15.73
C ILE A 710 -2.45 24.22 -16.40
N GLU A 711 -2.22 24.94 -17.50
CA GLU A 711 -0.95 24.88 -18.22
C GLU A 711 -0.30 26.24 -18.47
N ALA A 712 1.01 26.22 -18.70
CA ALA A 712 1.78 27.41 -19.06
C ALA A 712 2.92 27.02 -20.02
N PRO A 713 3.45 27.97 -20.82
CA PRO A 713 4.60 27.69 -21.69
C PRO A 713 5.89 27.44 -20.89
N SER A 714 6.06 28.18 -19.79
CA SER A 714 7.29 28.16 -18.99
C SER A 714 7.03 27.90 -17.50
N PRO A 715 7.96 27.23 -16.79
CA PRO A 715 7.97 27.16 -15.33
C PRO A 715 7.97 28.55 -14.68
N GLY A 716 7.46 28.66 -13.45
CA GLY A 716 7.43 29.93 -12.72
C GLY A 716 6.32 30.90 -13.13
N THR A 717 5.47 30.55 -14.11
CA THR A 717 4.34 31.41 -14.56
C THR A 717 3.22 31.54 -13.51
N GLY A 718 3.10 30.57 -12.58
CA GLY A 718 2.08 30.58 -11.52
C GLY A 718 1.12 29.39 -11.52
N LYS A 719 1.25 28.41 -12.43
CA LYS A 719 0.35 27.25 -12.53
C LYS A 719 0.17 26.45 -11.23
N GLY A 720 1.28 26.19 -10.52
CA GLY A 720 1.27 25.46 -9.24
C GLY A 720 0.62 26.30 -8.15
N LEU A 721 0.92 27.61 -8.10
CA LEU A 721 0.29 28.53 -7.17
C LEU A 721 -1.22 28.61 -7.38
N LEU A 722 -1.69 28.71 -8.63
CA LEU A 722 -3.12 28.72 -8.98
C LEU A 722 -3.81 27.41 -8.53
N THR A 723 -3.18 26.27 -8.83
CA THR A 723 -3.64 24.94 -8.42
C THR A 723 -3.81 24.86 -6.90
N GLU A 724 -2.79 25.31 -6.15
CA GLU A 724 -2.77 25.27 -4.69
C GLU A 724 -3.84 26.18 -4.08
N VAL A 725 -3.93 27.45 -4.50
CA VAL A 725 -4.86 28.40 -3.88
C VAL A 725 -6.32 28.07 -4.14
N LEU A 726 -6.67 27.66 -5.37
CA LEU A 726 -8.05 27.27 -5.69
C LEU A 726 -8.48 26.02 -4.92
N ALA A 727 -7.62 25.02 -4.82
CA ALA A 727 -7.90 23.82 -4.04
C ALA A 727 -7.93 24.09 -2.52
N TYR A 728 -7.07 24.99 -2.03
CA TYR A 728 -6.99 25.36 -0.61
C TYR A 728 -8.28 26.00 -0.11
N ILE A 729 -8.96 26.83 -0.93
CA ILE A 729 -10.22 27.48 -0.52
C ILE A 729 -11.25 26.43 -0.11
N ALA A 730 -11.43 25.40 -0.93
CA ALA A 730 -12.31 24.28 -0.61
C ALA A 730 -11.74 23.45 0.56
N LEU A 731 -10.56 22.83 0.40
CA LEU A 731 -10.04 21.81 1.32
C LEU A 731 -9.60 22.37 2.69
N GLY A 732 -9.26 23.65 2.76
CA GLY A 732 -8.66 24.33 3.92
C GLY A 732 -7.27 23.83 4.32
N ARG A 733 -6.69 22.96 3.49
CA ARG A 733 -5.31 22.48 3.56
C ARG A 733 -4.73 22.44 2.15
N TRP A 734 -3.41 22.44 2.05
CA TRP A 734 -2.77 22.31 0.75
C TRP A 734 -3.08 20.94 0.13
N PRO A 735 -3.43 20.89 -1.17
CA PRO A 735 -3.85 19.65 -1.79
C PRO A 735 -2.72 18.62 -1.83
N ALA A 736 -3.03 17.36 -1.53
CA ALA A 736 -2.09 16.27 -1.75
C ALA A 736 -2.02 15.96 -3.25
N MET A 737 -0.92 16.33 -3.89
CA MET A 737 -0.71 16.13 -5.32
C MET A 737 -0.24 14.69 -5.62
N MET A 738 -0.69 14.14 -6.75
CA MET A 738 -0.12 12.92 -7.33
C MET A 738 0.60 13.26 -8.63
N THR A 739 1.55 12.42 -9.03
CA THR A 739 2.17 12.50 -10.36
C THR A 739 1.44 11.61 -11.36
N GLU A 740 1.71 11.79 -12.66
CA GLU A 740 1.28 10.83 -13.70
C GLU A 740 1.84 9.42 -13.43
N GLY A 741 1.06 8.38 -13.75
CA GLY A 741 1.53 6.99 -13.71
C GLY A 741 2.55 6.71 -14.83
N ARG A 742 3.48 5.76 -14.62
CA ARG A 742 4.46 5.38 -15.65
C ARG A 742 3.83 4.55 -16.76
N ASP A 743 2.79 3.79 -16.43
CA ASP A 743 2.03 2.93 -17.32
C ASP A 743 0.54 2.88 -16.93
N GLU A 744 -0.26 2.22 -17.77
CA GLU A 744 -1.71 2.13 -17.64
C GLU A 744 -2.16 1.39 -16.38
N ASP A 745 -1.44 0.34 -15.99
CA ASP A 745 -1.74 -0.41 -14.78
C ASP A 745 -1.42 0.40 -13.52
N GLU A 746 -0.32 1.14 -13.53
CA GLU A 746 0.01 2.07 -12.45
C GLU A 746 -1.03 3.18 -12.33
N MET A 747 -1.48 3.75 -13.45
CA MET A 747 -2.51 4.79 -13.46
C MET A 747 -3.84 4.28 -12.88
N ARG A 748 -4.30 3.10 -13.33
CA ARG A 748 -5.49 2.42 -12.79
C ARG A 748 -5.40 2.24 -11.28
N LYS A 749 -4.27 1.74 -10.77
CA LYS A 749 -4.05 1.51 -9.33
C LYS A 749 -4.04 2.80 -8.51
N ARG A 750 -3.45 3.88 -9.05
CA ARG A 750 -3.42 5.20 -8.40
C ARG A 750 -4.83 5.78 -8.29
N ILE A 751 -5.64 5.69 -9.35
CA ILE A 751 -7.05 6.14 -9.36
C ILE A 751 -7.83 5.37 -8.28
N SER A 752 -7.76 4.03 -8.29
CA SER A 752 -8.44 3.17 -7.31
C SER A 752 -8.07 3.53 -5.87
N SER A 753 -6.77 3.70 -5.59
CA SER A 753 -6.27 4.07 -4.26
C SER A 753 -6.77 5.45 -3.79
N LYS A 754 -6.78 6.44 -4.69
CA LYS A 754 -7.27 7.79 -4.36
C LYS A 754 -8.77 7.80 -4.10
N LEU A 755 -9.57 7.11 -4.92
CA LEU A 755 -11.02 7.06 -4.77
C LEU A 755 -11.47 6.34 -3.49
N MET A 756 -10.67 5.41 -2.95
CA MET A 756 -10.97 4.76 -1.65
C MET A 756 -10.96 5.75 -0.47
N GLY A 757 -10.26 6.88 -0.59
CA GLY A 757 -10.27 7.95 0.41
C GLY A 757 -11.46 8.91 0.28
N LEU A 758 -12.35 8.69 -0.70
CA LEU A 758 -13.50 9.55 -1.02
C LEU A 758 -13.16 11.06 -1.10
N PRO A 759 -12.10 11.46 -1.83
CA PRO A 759 -11.59 12.82 -1.81
C PRO A 759 -12.53 13.79 -2.54
N SER A 760 -12.54 15.04 -2.08
CA SER A 760 -13.24 16.13 -2.76
C SER A 760 -12.54 16.59 -4.05
N ILE A 761 -11.21 16.60 -4.08
CA ILE A 761 -10.39 17.05 -5.21
C ILE A 761 -9.22 16.08 -5.41
N ILE A 762 -8.94 15.70 -6.65
CA ILE A 762 -7.75 14.94 -7.04
C ILE A 762 -6.89 15.83 -7.95
N VAL A 763 -5.63 16.03 -7.56
CA VAL A 763 -4.68 16.88 -8.28
C VAL A 763 -3.56 16.04 -8.88
N ILE A 764 -3.42 16.10 -10.21
CA ILE A 764 -2.32 15.50 -10.97
C ILE A 764 -1.32 16.59 -11.33
N ASP A 765 -0.22 16.67 -10.61
CA ASP A 765 0.78 17.71 -10.83
C ASP A 765 1.90 17.26 -11.76
N ASN A 766 2.44 18.25 -12.48
CA ASN A 766 3.60 18.14 -13.34
C ASN A 766 3.45 17.05 -14.42
N LEU A 767 2.41 17.17 -15.25
CA LEU A 767 2.29 16.40 -16.49
C LEU A 767 3.53 16.66 -17.36
N ARG A 768 4.32 15.60 -17.60
CA ARG A 768 5.57 15.66 -18.39
C ARG A 768 5.42 14.95 -19.72
N LYS A 769 4.59 13.91 -19.77
CA LYS A 769 4.32 13.12 -20.97
C LYS A 769 2.95 13.47 -21.53
N ARG A 770 2.68 13.01 -22.75
CA ARG A 770 1.31 13.01 -23.30
C ARG A 770 0.41 12.24 -22.35
N LEU A 771 -0.62 12.88 -21.81
CA LEU A 771 -1.60 12.23 -20.97
C LEU A 771 -2.53 11.39 -21.87
N ASP A 772 -2.17 10.12 -22.01
CA ASP A 772 -2.90 9.14 -22.79
C ASP A 772 -3.12 7.88 -21.93
N SER A 773 -4.31 7.78 -21.34
CA SER A 773 -4.69 6.67 -20.47
C SER A 773 -6.17 6.37 -20.63
N ALA A 774 -6.49 5.11 -20.96
CA ALA A 774 -7.87 4.66 -21.10
C ALA A 774 -8.54 4.54 -19.71
N ALA A 775 -7.80 4.11 -18.70
CA ALA A 775 -8.22 4.04 -17.31
C ALA A 775 -8.59 5.44 -16.79
N PHE A 776 -7.75 6.45 -17.06
CA PHE A 776 -8.06 7.82 -16.67
C PHE A 776 -9.24 8.40 -17.46
N SER A 777 -9.28 8.19 -18.78
CA SER A 777 -10.41 8.63 -19.62
C SER A 777 -11.74 8.02 -19.17
N SER A 778 -11.72 6.75 -18.75
CA SER A 778 -12.87 6.06 -18.16
C SER A 778 -13.28 6.69 -16.83
N ALA A 779 -12.32 6.93 -15.94
CA ALA A 779 -12.54 7.57 -14.63
C ALA A 779 -13.13 8.99 -14.75
N LEU A 780 -12.79 9.74 -15.80
CA LEU A 780 -13.36 11.06 -16.05
C LEU A 780 -14.84 11.02 -16.46
N THR A 781 -15.35 9.89 -16.97
CA THR A 781 -16.70 9.78 -17.53
C THR A 781 -17.64 8.86 -16.75
N CYS A 782 -17.13 7.98 -15.89
CA CYS A 782 -17.98 7.09 -15.12
C CYS A 782 -18.48 7.74 -13.83
N SER A 783 -19.71 7.44 -13.43
CA SER A 783 -20.24 7.83 -12.10
C SER A 783 -19.75 6.90 -10.99
N TYR A 784 -19.37 5.67 -11.36
CA TYR A 784 -18.81 4.67 -10.46
C TYR A 784 -17.58 4.03 -11.09
N TRP A 785 -16.53 3.92 -10.29
CA TRP A 785 -15.28 3.27 -10.63
C TRP A 785 -15.26 1.84 -10.07
N GLU A 786 -15.09 0.86 -10.96
CA GLU A 786 -15.03 -0.55 -10.58
C GLU A 786 -13.63 -1.11 -10.82
N ASP A 787 -13.01 -1.66 -9.78
CA ASP A 787 -11.68 -2.26 -9.88
C ASP A 787 -11.43 -3.35 -8.83
N ARG A 788 -10.42 -4.20 -9.06
CA ARG A 788 -9.95 -5.21 -8.10
C ARG A 788 -8.88 -4.64 -7.18
N ILE A 789 -9.05 -4.79 -5.87
CA ILE A 789 -8.03 -4.41 -4.87
C ILE A 789 -6.76 -5.24 -5.09
N LEU A 790 -5.60 -4.60 -5.15
CA LEU A 790 -4.33 -5.32 -5.29
C LEU A 790 -4.02 -6.18 -4.06
N GLY A 791 -3.52 -7.40 -4.28
CA GLY A 791 -3.20 -8.33 -3.20
C GLY A 791 -4.41 -9.02 -2.58
N GLN A 792 -5.64 -8.71 -3.02
CA GLN A 792 -6.88 -9.34 -2.56
C GLN A 792 -7.78 -9.72 -3.75
N SER A 793 -8.53 -10.80 -3.65
CA SER A 793 -9.53 -11.17 -4.68
C SER A 793 -10.86 -10.42 -4.48
N LYS A 794 -10.82 -9.11 -4.17
CA LYS A 794 -12.00 -8.29 -3.87
C LYS A 794 -12.23 -7.22 -4.94
N LEU A 795 -13.46 -7.13 -5.47
CA LEU A 795 -13.92 -6.05 -6.34
C LEU A 795 -14.53 -4.93 -5.50
N VAL A 796 -14.27 -3.67 -5.87
CA VAL A 796 -14.87 -2.48 -5.26
C VAL A 796 -15.55 -1.63 -6.31
N ARG A 797 -16.62 -0.93 -5.92
CA ARG A 797 -17.42 -0.04 -6.79
C ARG A 797 -17.56 1.35 -6.16
N LEU A 798 -16.59 2.22 -6.39
CA LEU A 798 -16.44 3.49 -5.69
C LEU A 798 -17.13 4.64 -6.46
N PRO A 799 -17.85 5.56 -5.79
CA PRO A 799 -18.45 6.71 -6.46
C PRO A 799 -17.37 7.70 -6.92
N VAL A 800 -17.50 8.23 -8.14
CA VAL A 800 -16.59 9.26 -8.68
C VAL A 800 -17.21 10.64 -8.47
N ARG A 801 -17.03 11.18 -7.26
CA ARG A 801 -17.48 12.54 -6.90
C ARG A 801 -16.33 13.55 -6.77
N ALA A 802 -15.08 13.12 -6.94
CA ALA A 802 -13.92 14.01 -6.87
C ALA A 802 -13.87 14.97 -8.07
N VAL A 803 -13.42 16.20 -7.84
CA VAL A 803 -13.06 17.15 -8.90
C VAL A 803 -11.67 16.83 -9.42
N TRP A 804 -11.52 16.78 -10.75
CA TRP A 804 -10.25 16.46 -11.42
C TRP A 804 -9.50 17.73 -11.81
N LEU A 805 -8.28 17.86 -11.31
CA LEU A 805 -7.39 18.98 -11.59
C LEU A 805 -6.02 18.45 -12.05
N ALA A 806 -5.47 19.01 -13.12
CA ALA A 806 -4.11 18.70 -13.56
C ALA A 806 -3.30 19.96 -13.86
N SER A 807 -1.98 19.85 -13.70
CA SER A 807 -1.03 20.94 -13.96
C SER A 807 0.13 20.44 -14.84
N GLY A 808 0.59 21.26 -15.79
CA GLY A 808 1.69 20.90 -16.69
C GLY A 808 2.31 22.09 -17.42
N ASN A 809 3.48 21.90 -18.03
CA ASN A 809 4.05 22.89 -18.96
C ASN A 809 3.77 22.42 -20.39
N ASN A 810 3.05 23.22 -21.20
CA ASN A 810 2.56 22.84 -22.54
C ASN A 810 2.08 21.38 -22.57
N ALA A 811 1.09 21.08 -21.74
CA ALA A 811 0.69 19.70 -21.49
C ALA A 811 0.08 19.10 -22.76
N SER A 812 0.65 17.99 -23.23
CA SER A 812 0.11 17.26 -24.38
C SER A 812 -0.96 16.28 -23.91
N LEU A 813 -2.10 16.24 -24.59
CA LEU A 813 -3.21 15.34 -24.30
C LEU A 813 -3.45 14.39 -25.47
N SER A 814 -3.99 13.19 -25.21
CA SER A 814 -4.65 12.45 -26.28
C SER A 814 -5.98 13.09 -26.64
N HIS A 815 -6.47 12.82 -27.86
CA HIS A 815 -7.74 13.35 -28.34
C HIS A 815 -8.94 12.87 -27.50
N GLU A 816 -8.85 11.70 -26.88
CA GLU A 816 -9.86 11.25 -25.92
C GLU A 816 -9.84 12.10 -24.64
N VAL A 817 -8.66 12.39 -24.09
CA VAL A 817 -8.56 13.22 -22.87
C VAL A 817 -8.91 14.68 -23.16
N SER A 818 -8.53 15.23 -24.32
CA SER A 818 -8.81 16.63 -24.67
C SER A 818 -10.30 16.94 -24.73
N ARG A 819 -11.11 16.05 -25.29
CA ARG A 819 -12.59 16.14 -25.31
C ARG A 819 -13.24 16.13 -23.91
N ARG A 820 -12.50 15.69 -22.89
CA ARG A 820 -12.94 15.60 -21.49
C ARG A 820 -12.28 16.65 -20.59
N THR A 821 -11.63 17.65 -21.21
CA THR A 821 -10.80 18.65 -20.53
C THR A 821 -11.29 20.06 -20.80
N VAL A 822 -11.20 20.91 -19.78
CA VAL A 822 -11.37 22.35 -19.83
C VAL A 822 -10.03 22.98 -19.51
N ARG A 823 -9.52 23.83 -20.40
CA ARG A 823 -8.16 24.37 -20.29
C ARG A 823 -8.13 25.75 -19.64
N ILE A 824 -7.15 25.94 -18.76
CA ILE A 824 -6.74 27.18 -18.12
C ILE A 824 -5.27 27.43 -18.50
N ARG A 825 -5.02 28.20 -19.57
CA ARG A 825 -3.68 28.55 -20.04
C ARG A 825 -3.20 29.88 -19.45
N LEU A 826 -2.00 29.87 -18.89
CA LEU A 826 -1.31 31.05 -18.37
C LEU A 826 -0.11 31.39 -19.26
N ASP A 827 0.05 32.65 -19.66
CA ASP A 827 1.21 33.12 -20.41
C ASP A 827 1.63 34.53 -19.96
N ALA A 828 2.75 34.60 -19.24
CA ALA A 828 3.30 35.86 -18.77
C ALA A 828 3.96 36.71 -19.87
N LYS A 829 4.14 36.17 -21.10
CA LYS A 829 4.78 36.83 -22.24
C LYS A 829 6.17 37.39 -21.95
N VAL A 830 6.91 36.73 -21.07
CA VAL A 830 8.30 37.06 -20.68
C VAL A 830 9.13 35.79 -20.53
N ASP A 831 10.43 35.87 -20.81
CA ASP A 831 11.37 34.74 -20.75
C ASP A 831 11.51 34.15 -19.34
N ARG A 832 11.52 35.01 -18.31
CA ARG A 832 11.70 34.62 -16.90
C ARG A 832 10.50 35.03 -16.03
N PRO A 833 9.35 34.34 -16.12
CA PRO A 833 8.13 34.71 -15.39
C PRO A 833 8.29 34.78 -13.86
N TRP A 834 9.25 34.05 -13.29
CA TRP A 834 9.54 34.04 -11.85
C TRP A 834 10.24 35.31 -11.34
N LEU A 835 10.69 36.20 -12.23
CA LEU A 835 11.28 37.49 -11.87
C LEU A 835 10.27 38.66 -11.90
N ARG A 836 9.00 38.39 -12.21
CA ARG A 836 7.96 39.42 -12.15
C ARG A 836 7.88 40.02 -10.74
N GLN A 837 7.62 41.32 -10.66
CA GLN A 837 7.48 42.08 -9.42
C GLN A 837 6.18 42.88 -9.46
N GLY A 838 5.81 43.52 -8.35
CA GLY A 838 4.61 44.37 -8.27
C GLY A 838 3.30 43.59 -8.12
N PHE A 839 3.35 42.35 -7.61
CA PHE A 839 2.16 41.57 -7.29
C PHE A 839 1.30 42.29 -6.27
N ARG A 840 -0.01 42.34 -6.50
CA ARG A 840 -1.01 42.91 -5.58
C ARG A 840 -0.94 42.24 -4.20
N HIS A 841 -0.70 40.93 -4.19
CA HIS A 841 -0.45 40.16 -2.98
C HIS A 841 0.89 39.40 -3.09
N PRO A 842 1.98 39.96 -2.54
CA PRO A 842 3.30 39.34 -2.59
C PRO A 842 3.35 37.92 -2.00
N ASP A 843 2.60 37.68 -0.91
CA ASP A 843 2.35 36.34 -0.37
C ASP A 843 0.87 35.97 -0.51
N LEU A 844 0.50 35.59 -1.74
CA LEU A 844 -0.86 35.16 -2.03
C LEU A 844 -1.28 33.93 -1.20
N ARG A 845 -0.34 33.05 -0.83
CA ARG A 845 -0.66 31.86 -0.03
C ARG A 845 -1.14 32.25 1.36
N ASN A 846 -0.44 33.16 2.03
CA ASN A 846 -0.86 33.65 3.33
C ASN A 846 -2.15 34.48 3.23
N TRP A 847 -2.28 35.33 2.22
CA TRP A 847 -3.50 36.11 1.99
C TRP A 847 -4.74 35.22 1.82
N VAL A 848 -4.63 34.13 1.06
CA VAL A 848 -5.71 33.15 0.89
C VAL A 848 -6.03 32.41 2.18
N LYS A 849 -5.02 32.08 3.01
CA LYS A 849 -5.24 31.46 4.32
C LYS A 849 -6.07 32.36 5.24
N GLU A 850 -5.67 33.62 5.34
CA GLU A 850 -6.34 34.62 6.20
C GLU A 850 -7.77 34.91 5.73
N ARG A 851 -8.01 34.91 4.41
CA ARG A 851 -9.32 35.22 3.81
C ARG A 851 -10.11 34.01 3.35
N ARG A 852 -9.72 32.78 3.71
CA ARG A 852 -10.37 31.55 3.24
C ARG A 852 -11.88 31.59 3.46
N VAL A 853 -12.32 32.07 4.63
CA VAL A 853 -13.74 32.15 5.00
C VAL A 853 -14.49 33.10 4.07
N GLU A 854 -13.94 34.29 3.81
CA GLU A 854 -14.54 35.28 2.89
C GLU A 854 -14.58 34.76 1.46
N LEU A 855 -13.52 34.08 1.00
CA LEU A 855 -13.47 33.48 -0.32
C LEU A 855 -14.51 32.37 -0.49
N LEU A 856 -14.66 31.49 0.50
CA LEU A 856 -15.67 30.44 0.48
C LEU A 856 -17.09 31.04 0.50
N TRP A 857 -17.31 32.06 1.33
CA TRP A 857 -18.56 32.81 1.37
C TRP A 857 -18.89 33.39 -0.01
N SER A 858 -17.93 34.03 -0.68
CA SER A 858 -18.11 34.59 -2.03
C SER A 858 -18.56 33.52 -3.04
N VAL A 859 -17.95 32.33 -3.02
CA VAL A 859 -18.33 31.25 -3.93
C VAL A 859 -19.73 30.72 -3.61
N LEU A 860 -20.08 30.60 -2.34
CA LEU A 860 -21.44 30.20 -1.91
C LEU A 860 -22.49 31.24 -2.32
N ILE A 861 -22.16 32.53 -2.30
CA ILE A 861 -23.03 33.61 -2.78
C ILE A 861 -23.28 33.50 -4.27
N LEU A 862 -22.27 33.18 -5.09
CA LEU A 862 -22.49 32.96 -6.53
C LEU A 862 -23.52 31.84 -6.77
N ILE A 863 -23.37 30.71 -6.07
CA ILE A 863 -24.29 29.56 -6.20
C ILE A 863 -25.68 29.92 -5.67
N ARG A 864 -25.77 30.60 -4.52
CA ARG A 864 -27.04 30.98 -3.92
C ARG A 864 -27.81 31.99 -4.76
N SER A 865 -27.14 32.95 -5.38
CA SER A 865 -27.76 33.91 -6.29
C SER A 865 -28.32 33.23 -7.54
N TRP A 866 -27.67 32.18 -8.03
CA TRP A 866 -28.22 31.36 -9.11
C TRP A 866 -29.50 30.63 -8.69
N PHE A 867 -29.57 30.08 -7.47
CA PHE A 867 -30.83 29.54 -6.91
C PHE A 867 -31.91 30.63 -6.81
N ALA A 868 -31.57 31.80 -6.27
CA ALA A 868 -32.50 32.93 -6.13
C ALA A 868 -33.02 33.46 -7.47
N ALA A 869 -32.24 33.33 -8.55
CA ALA A 869 -32.62 33.67 -9.91
C ALA A 869 -33.48 32.60 -10.62
N GLY A 870 -33.87 31.52 -9.92
CA GLY A 870 -34.69 30.45 -10.50
C GLY A 870 -33.90 29.39 -11.27
N ARG A 871 -32.60 29.25 -10.99
CA ARG A 871 -31.71 28.23 -11.56
C ARG A 871 -31.63 28.24 -13.10
N PRO A 872 -31.43 29.41 -13.75
CA PRO A 872 -31.35 29.46 -15.22
C PRO A 872 -30.19 28.60 -15.72
N LEU A 873 -30.46 27.69 -16.65
CA LEU A 873 -29.45 26.82 -17.25
C LEU A 873 -28.67 27.57 -18.34
N TRP A 874 -27.37 27.28 -18.45
CA TRP A 874 -26.54 27.78 -19.55
C TRP A 874 -27.13 27.41 -20.92
N GLN A 875 -27.13 28.39 -21.83
CA GLN A 875 -27.64 28.25 -23.21
C GLN A 875 -26.53 28.29 -24.28
N GLY A 876 -25.28 28.50 -23.87
CA GLY A 876 -24.14 28.52 -24.81
C GLY A 876 -23.58 27.12 -25.10
N PRO A 877 -22.32 27.03 -25.57
CA PRO A 877 -21.67 25.77 -25.90
C PRO A 877 -21.69 24.78 -24.73
N LEU A 878 -21.89 23.50 -25.05
CA LEU A 878 -21.86 22.39 -24.09
C LEU A 878 -20.66 21.50 -24.36
N LEU A 879 -20.04 21.00 -23.28
CA LEU A 879 -18.99 20.00 -23.38
C LEU A 879 -19.64 18.61 -23.38
N GLY A 880 -19.52 17.88 -24.49
CA GLY A 880 -20.18 16.57 -24.65
C GLY A 880 -19.78 15.57 -23.55
N MET A 881 -20.75 14.80 -23.04
CA MET A 881 -20.68 13.93 -21.85
C MET A 881 -20.66 14.68 -20.51
N PHE A 882 -20.56 16.02 -20.51
CA PHE A 882 -20.53 16.87 -19.32
C PHE A 882 -21.64 17.94 -19.35
N ASP A 883 -22.74 17.65 -20.04
CA ASP A 883 -23.86 18.59 -20.27
C ASP A 883 -24.43 19.16 -18.98
N SER A 884 -24.64 18.33 -17.95
CA SER A 884 -25.13 18.79 -16.65
C SER A 884 -24.14 19.76 -15.99
N TRP A 885 -22.84 19.47 -16.09
CA TRP A 885 -21.80 20.35 -15.57
C TRP A 885 -21.79 21.69 -16.31
N SER A 886 -21.82 21.67 -17.65
CA SER A 886 -21.85 22.89 -18.47
C SER A 886 -23.09 23.74 -18.16
N ARG A 887 -24.26 23.11 -18.00
CA ARG A 887 -25.53 23.79 -17.71
C ARG A 887 -25.55 24.46 -16.35
N VAL A 888 -25.11 23.76 -15.31
CA VAL A 888 -25.10 24.27 -13.92
C VAL A 888 -24.02 25.33 -13.75
N ILE A 889 -22.76 25.02 -14.09
CA ILE A 889 -21.65 25.95 -13.89
C ILE A 889 -21.80 27.18 -14.80
N GLY A 890 -22.14 27.00 -16.08
CA GLY A 890 -22.38 28.12 -16.99
C GLY A 890 -23.55 28.99 -16.55
N GLY A 891 -24.62 28.40 -15.99
CA GLY A 891 -25.75 29.14 -15.43
C GLY A 891 -25.35 30.00 -14.22
N ILE A 892 -24.52 29.45 -13.31
CA ILE A 892 -23.99 30.19 -12.15
C ILE A 892 -23.11 31.36 -12.62
N LEU A 893 -22.19 31.10 -13.56
CA LEU A 893 -21.31 32.13 -14.12
C LEU A 893 -22.09 33.23 -14.85
N GLN A 894 -23.13 32.87 -15.61
CA GLN A 894 -23.99 33.81 -16.31
C GLN A 894 -24.75 34.73 -15.35
N VAL A 895 -25.33 34.19 -14.27
CA VAL A 895 -25.99 35.01 -13.23
C VAL A 895 -24.98 35.92 -12.52
N ALA A 896 -23.73 35.47 -12.36
CA ALA A 896 -22.65 36.27 -11.80
C ALA A 896 -22.06 37.30 -12.78
N GLY A 897 -22.53 37.37 -14.03
CA GLY A 897 -22.00 38.28 -15.05
C GLY A 897 -20.58 37.93 -15.53
N ILE A 898 -20.15 36.68 -15.35
CA ILE A 898 -18.83 36.20 -15.76
C ILE A 898 -18.95 35.61 -17.18
N ASN A 899 -18.29 36.26 -18.14
CA ASN A 899 -18.30 35.88 -19.55
C ASN A 899 -17.13 34.96 -19.92
N GLY A 900 -17.15 34.41 -21.15
CA GLY A 900 -16.04 33.62 -21.71
C GLY A 900 -16.09 32.11 -21.41
N PHE A 901 -17.09 31.63 -20.67
CA PHE A 901 -17.21 30.19 -20.35
C PHE A 901 -17.23 29.32 -21.62
N LEU A 902 -16.31 28.35 -21.68
CA LEU A 902 -16.09 27.42 -22.81
C LEU A 902 -15.70 28.07 -24.15
N GLY A 903 -15.25 29.34 -24.14
CA GLY A 903 -14.85 30.05 -25.35
C GLY A 903 -13.58 29.51 -26.04
N ASN A 904 -12.72 28.78 -25.32
CA ASN A 904 -11.43 28.28 -25.84
C ASN A 904 -11.42 26.78 -26.22
N LEU A 905 -12.60 26.15 -26.37
CA LEU A 905 -12.71 24.72 -26.66
C LEU A 905 -12.14 24.35 -28.04
N SER A 906 -12.42 25.16 -29.07
CA SER A 906 -11.87 24.98 -30.42
C SER A 906 -10.35 24.93 -30.39
N ASP A 907 -9.73 25.91 -29.73
CA ASP A 907 -8.29 26.03 -29.62
C ASP A 907 -7.67 24.82 -28.92
N LEU A 908 -8.31 24.30 -27.87
CA LEU A 908 -7.85 23.09 -27.19
C LEU A 908 -7.90 21.87 -28.12
N TYR A 909 -8.98 21.72 -28.88
CA TYR A 909 -9.15 20.59 -29.78
C TYR A 909 -8.17 20.63 -30.95
N GLU A 910 -8.01 21.78 -31.59
CA GLU A 910 -7.05 22.00 -32.68
C GLU A 910 -5.61 21.69 -32.25
N ASN A 911 -5.19 22.17 -31.07
CA ASN A 911 -3.87 21.87 -30.52
C ASN A 911 -3.68 20.37 -30.21
N SER A 912 -4.74 19.65 -29.84
CA SER A 912 -4.69 18.19 -29.58
C SER A 912 -4.80 17.32 -30.84
N ASP A 913 -5.30 17.90 -31.94
CA ASP A 913 -5.53 17.24 -33.24
C ASP A 913 -4.37 17.48 -34.22
N ALA A 914 -3.18 17.89 -33.77
CA ALA A 914 -1.99 18.03 -34.61
C ALA A 914 -1.69 16.74 -35.41
N GLU A 915 -1.90 15.58 -34.78
CA GLU A 915 -1.83 14.27 -35.43
C GLU A 915 -2.89 14.11 -36.53
N GLY A 916 -4.15 14.55 -36.29
CA GLY A 916 -5.20 14.57 -37.30
C GLY A 916 -4.97 15.58 -38.41
N GLY A 917 -4.27 16.69 -38.15
CA GLY A 917 -3.77 17.64 -39.15
C GLY A 917 -2.76 16.99 -40.11
N ILE A 918 -1.78 16.27 -39.56
CA ILE A 918 -0.81 15.49 -40.35
C ILE A 918 -1.54 14.44 -41.21
N TRP A 919 -2.49 13.71 -40.63
CA TRP A 919 -3.29 12.74 -41.38
C TRP A 919 -4.22 13.40 -42.43
N ARG A 920 -4.79 14.58 -42.17
CA ARG A 920 -5.55 15.38 -43.16
C ARG A 920 -4.66 15.77 -44.34
N GLY A 921 -3.46 16.29 -44.08
CA GLY A 921 -2.47 16.62 -45.12
C GLY A 921 -2.11 15.40 -45.97
N PHE A 922 -1.80 14.27 -45.31
CA PHE A 922 -1.51 13.01 -45.99
C PHE A 922 -2.69 12.49 -46.84
N VAL A 923 -3.92 12.51 -46.31
CA VAL A 923 -5.12 12.06 -47.04
C VAL A 923 -5.42 12.97 -48.22
N LYS A 924 -5.21 14.27 -48.10
CA LYS A 924 -5.33 15.23 -49.20
C LYS A 924 -4.29 14.94 -50.29
N ALA A 925 -3.02 14.79 -49.94
CA ALA A 925 -1.97 14.43 -50.89
C ALA A 925 -2.21 13.06 -51.55
N TRP A 926 -2.81 12.11 -50.82
CA TRP A 926 -3.24 10.83 -51.36
C TRP A 926 -4.34 11.03 -52.40
N TRP A 927 -5.37 11.82 -52.10
CA TRP A 927 -6.43 12.10 -53.05
C TRP A 927 -5.94 12.81 -54.32
N GLU A 928 -5.03 13.78 -54.17
CA GLU A 928 -4.42 14.49 -55.30
C GLU A 928 -3.60 13.57 -56.20
N LYS A 929 -2.90 12.58 -55.62
CA LYS A 929 -2.02 11.67 -56.38
C LYS A 929 -2.73 10.45 -56.96
N PHE A 930 -3.64 9.85 -56.21
CA PHE A 930 -4.24 8.55 -56.54
C PHE A 930 -5.78 8.57 -56.59
N SER A 931 -6.42 9.65 -56.14
CA SER A 931 -7.88 9.79 -56.11
C SER A 931 -8.59 8.55 -55.54
N ASP A 932 -9.50 7.92 -56.28
CA ASP A 932 -10.29 6.76 -55.86
C ASP A 932 -9.64 5.40 -56.17
N GLN A 933 -8.37 5.39 -56.62
CA GLN A 933 -7.65 4.17 -57.00
C GLN A 933 -7.23 3.31 -55.80
N GLU A 934 -7.07 2.01 -56.05
CA GLU A 934 -6.58 1.03 -55.06
C GLU A 934 -5.06 1.03 -54.94
N VAL A 935 -4.56 1.58 -53.83
CA VAL A 935 -3.13 1.74 -53.56
C VAL A 935 -2.63 0.83 -52.45
N GLY A 936 -1.37 0.41 -52.56
CA GLY A 936 -0.70 -0.41 -51.56
C GLY A 936 0.01 0.43 -50.51
N VAL A 937 0.26 -0.18 -49.35
CA VAL A 937 0.99 0.48 -48.23
C VAL A 937 2.37 0.97 -48.64
N SER A 938 3.07 0.31 -49.58
CA SER A 938 4.38 0.76 -50.07
C SER A 938 4.29 2.09 -50.83
N GLU A 939 3.30 2.26 -51.70
CA GLU A 939 3.10 3.48 -52.50
C GLU A 939 2.66 4.65 -51.62
N LEU A 940 1.81 4.34 -50.63
CA LEU A 940 1.38 5.28 -49.60
C LEU A 940 2.52 5.68 -48.67
N PHE A 941 3.47 4.78 -48.41
CA PHE A 941 4.63 5.08 -47.57
C PHE A 941 5.56 6.11 -48.21
N ASP A 942 5.79 5.99 -49.51
CA ASP A 942 6.63 6.96 -50.24
C ASP A 942 5.94 8.34 -50.26
N LEU A 943 4.61 8.36 -50.43
CA LEU A 943 3.82 9.59 -50.34
C LEU A 943 3.83 10.20 -48.94
N ALA A 944 3.71 9.36 -47.90
CA ALA A 944 3.70 9.78 -46.50
C ALA A 944 5.04 10.43 -46.10
N ASN A 945 6.18 9.91 -46.57
CA ASN A 945 7.49 10.49 -46.29
C ASN A 945 7.80 11.74 -47.13
N ALA A 946 7.08 11.97 -48.24
CA ALA A 946 7.25 13.14 -49.09
C ALA A 946 6.45 14.36 -48.62
N GLN A 947 5.67 14.25 -47.54
CA GLN A 947 4.98 15.38 -46.93
C GLN A 947 5.97 16.22 -46.10
N ASP A 948 5.76 17.54 -46.07
CA ASP A 948 6.55 18.46 -45.24
C ASP A 948 6.49 18.06 -43.75
N GLU A 949 5.34 17.56 -43.31
CA GLU A 949 5.14 16.93 -42.00
C GLU A 949 4.68 15.46 -42.19
N PRO A 950 5.59 14.49 -42.20
CA PRO A 950 5.23 13.09 -42.41
C PRO A 950 4.61 12.47 -41.14
N PRO A 951 3.65 11.52 -41.26
CA PRO A 951 3.13 10.77 -40.12
C PRO A 951 4.26 10.11 -39.30
N GLU A 952 4.17 10.18 -37.97
CA GLU A 952 5.18 9.59 -37.07
C GLU A 952 5.15 8.06 -37.07
N LEU A 953 5.96 7.42 -37.91
CA LEU A 953 6.06 5.95 -38.03
C LEU A 953 7.24 5.36 -37.22
N GLY A 954 7.94 6.18 -36.43
CA GLY A 954 9.12 5.86 -35.62
C GLY A 954 10.44 5.65 -36.40
N LYS A 955 11.56 5.46 -35.68
CA LYS A 955 12.94 5.40 -36.23
C LYS A 955 13.42 4.00 -36.68
N GLY A 956 12.49 3.09 -36.95
CA GLY A 956 12.83 1.72 -37.36
C GLY A 956 13.32 1.63 -38.81
N THR A 957 13.68 0.41 -39.25
CA THR A 957 13.96 0.14 -40.67
C THR A 957 12.76 0.49 -41.55
N GLU A 958 12.99 0.77 -42.83
CA GLU A 958 11.93 1.11 -43.79
C GLU A 958 10.78 0.10 -43.78
N GLN A 959 11.12 -1.19 -43.72
CA GLN A 959 10.14 -2.28 -43.64
C GLN A 959 9.30 -2.23 -42.35
N SER A 960 9.91 -1.88 -41.21
CA SER A 960 9.22 -1.70 -39.93
C SER A 960 8.26 -0.49 -39.98
N ARG A 961 8.69 0.61 -40.59
CA ARG A 961 7.87 1.83 -40.75
C ARG A 961 6.72 1.62 -41.73
N LYS A 962 6.92 0.90 -42.84
CA LYS A 962 5.85 0.45 -43.76
C LYS A 962 4.82 -0.43 -43.04
N THR A 963 5.29 -1.35 -42.20
CA THR A 963 4.41 -2.21 -41.40
C THR A 963 3.56 -1.39 -40.43
N ARG A 964 4.16 -0.39 -39.75
CA ARG A 964 3.43 0.55 -38.88
C ARG A 964 2.42 1.40 -39.65
N LEU A 965 2.76 1.93 -40.82
CA LEU A 965 1.80 2.68 -41.65
C LEU A 965 0.59 1.81 -42.00
N GLY A 966 0.82 0.54 -42.34
CA GLY A 966 -0.26 -0.42 -42.56
C GLY A 966 -1.12 -0.67 -41.32
N GLN A 967 -0.54 -0.68 -40.11
CA GLN A 967 -1.28 -0.79 -38.86
C GLN A 967 -2.10 0.47 -38.55
N GLU A 968 -1.54 1.66 -38.79
CA GLU A 968 -2.27 2.93 -38.61
C GLU A 968 -3.43 3.06 -39.59
N LEU A 969 -3.25 2.71 -40.87
CA LEU A 969 -4.35 2.69 -41.85
C LEU A 969 -5.49 1.75 -41.44
N VAL A 970 -5.20 0.65 -40.73
CA VAL A 970 -6.23 -0.22 -40.14
C VAL A 970 -7.01 0.48 -39.03
N LYS A 971 -6.35 1.28 -38.18
CA LYS A 971 -7.03 2.08 -37.15
C LYS A 971 -7.86 3.22 -37.77
N LEU A 972 -7.40 3.76 -38.91
CA LEU A 972 -8.06 4.84 -39.64
C LEU A 972 -9.13 4.34 -40.64
N ARG A 973 -9.32 3.03 -40.75
CA ARG A 973 -10.35 2.46 -41.64
C ARG A 973 -11.70 3.07 -41.30
N ASP A 974 -12.42 3.47 -42.34
CA ASP A 974 -13.75 4.10 -42.26
C ASP A 974 -13.77 5.51 -41.65
N ARG A 975 -12.63 6.03 -41.20
CA ARG A 975 -12.52 7.42 -40.74
C ARG A 975 -12.67 8.36 -41.93
N GLN A 976 -13.43 9.43 -41.70
CA GLN A 976 -13.65 10.50 -42.66
C GLN A 976 -12.76 11.70 -42.32
N PHE A 977 -12.12 12.24 -43.34
CA PHE A 977 -11.32 13.45 -43.33
C PHE A 977 -11.94 14.38 -44.37
N GLU A 978 -12.62 15.44 -43.90
CA GLU A 978 -13.44 16.32 -44.74
C GLU A 978 -14.48 15.52 -45.56
N ASN A 979 -14.44 15.56 -46.88
CA ASN A 979 -15.32 14.80 -47.77
C ASN A 979 -14.73 13.45 -48.22
N LEU A 980 -13.60 13.01 -47.65
CA LEU A 980 -12.90 11.78 -48.08
C LEU A 980 -12.90 10.73 -46.97
N ARG A 981 -13.24 9.49 -47.32
CA ARG A 981 -13.25 8.35 -46.39
C ARG A 981 -12.22 7.30 -46.80
N ILE A 982 -11.43 6.82 -45.83
CA ILE A 982 -10.47 5.73 -46.05
C ILE A 982 -11.20 4.39 -46.04
N VAL A 983 -11.06 3.60 -47.11
CA VAL A 983 -11.71 2.29 -47.29
C VAL A 983 -10.67 1.21 -47.56
N LEU A 984 -10.85 0.04 -46.92
CA LEU A 984 -10.05 -1.17 -47.19
C LEU A 984 -10.69 -1.96 -48.34
N CYS A 985 -9.96 -2.20 -49.43
CA CYS A 985 -10.46 -2.90 -50.62
C CYS A 985 -10.18 -4.41 -50.63
N GLY A 986 -9.42 -4.92 -49.66
CA GLY A 986 -9.08 -6.34 -49.54
C GLY A 986 -7.57 -6.61 -49.55
N GLU A 987 -7.19 -7.87 -49.75
CA GLU A 987 -5.79 -8.33 -49.81
C GLU A 987 -5.46 -8.91 -51.19
N ARG A 988 -4.38 -8.43 -51.82
CA ARG A 988 -3.88 -8.95 -53.10
C ARG A 988 -2.39 -9.25 -52.98
N LYS A 989 -1.98 -10.48 -53.34
CA LYS A 989 -0.59 -10.98 -53.14
C LYS A 989 -0.06 -10.76 -51.71
N ARG A 990 -0.89 -11.02 -50.69
CA ARG A 990 -0.60 -10.82 -49.25
C ARG A 990 -0.36 -9.36 -48.81
N ALA A 991 -0.70 -8.37 -49.63
CA ALA A 991 -0.66 -6.95 -49.26
C ALA A 991 -2.07 -6.34 -49.24
N LYS A 992 -2.40 -5.60 -48.19
CA LYS A 992 -3.67 -4.86 -48.07
C LYS A 992 -3.69 -3.69 -49.05
N LYS A 993 -4.81 -3.53 -49.75
CA LYS A 993 -5.08 -2.41 -50.67
C LYS A 993 -6.11 -1.46 -50.08
N TRP A 994 -5.86 -0.18 -50.23
CA TRP A 994 -6.67 0.90 -49.68
C TRP A 994 -7.11 1.85 -50.78
N ARG A 995 -8.24 2.52 -50.60
CA ARG A 995 -8.65 3.64 -51.46
C ARG A 995 -9.31 4.73 -50.63
N LEU A 996 -9.40 5.92 -51.20
CA LEU A 996 -10.25 6.98 -50.71
C LEU A 996 -11.57 6.98 -51.46
N VAL A 997 -12.66 7.30 -50.77
CA VAL A 997 -13.98 7.47 -51.37
C VAL A 997 -14.47 8.87 -51.04
N ALA A 998 -14.81 9.65 -52.08
CA ALA A 998 -15.48 10.92 -51.91
C ALA A 998 -16.92 10.68 -51.43
N MET A 999 -17.23 11.21 -50.27
CA MET A 999 -18.57 11.24 -49.72
C MET A 999 -19.26 12.53 -50.17
N PRO A 1000 -20.56 12.49 -50.50
CA PRO A 1000 -21.31 13.72 -50.77
C PRO A 1000 -21.20 14.64 -49.55
N SER A 1001 -20.79 15.88 -49.78
CA SER A 1001 -20.79 16.92 -48.74
C SER A 1001 -22.22 17.04 -48.22
N GLN A 1002 -22.41 16.85 -46.91
CA GLN A 1002 -23.65 17.31 -46.29
C GLN A 1002 -23.73 18.82 -46.49
N PRO A 1003 -24.88 19.38 -46.94
CA PRO A 1003 -25.03 20.82 -46.97
C PRO A 1003 -24.80 21.34 -45.56
N ALA A 1004 -23.95 22.36 -45.41
CA ALA A 1004 -23.82 23.10 -44.17
C ALA A 1004 -25.22 23.60 -43.78
N GLU A 1005 -25.70 23.21 -42.59
CA GLU A 1005 -26.92 23.77 -42.03
C GLU A 1005 -26.75 25.29 -41.91
N GLY A 1006 -27.55 26.00 -42.70
CA GLY A 1006 -27.38 27.42 -42.98
C GLY A 1006 -27.82 28.34 -41.85
N GLU A 1007 -27.26 29.55 -41.92
CA GLU A 1007 -27.81 30.76 -41.30
C GLU A 1007 -29.29 30.95 -41.66
N PRO A 1008 -30.08 31.59 -40.78
CA PRO A 1008 -31.52 31.72 -40.95
C PRO A 1008 -31.83 32.74 -42.04
N GLN A 1009 -32.34 32.28 -43.19
CA GLN A 1009 -32.95 33.16 -44.18
C GLN A 1009 -34.48 33.19 -44.04
N ASP A 1010 -34.96 34.43 -43.94
CA ASP A 1010 -36.35 34.87 -43.91
C ASP A 1010 -37.24 34.13 -44.92
N ARG A 1011 -38.38 33.63 -44.42
CA ARG A 1011 -39.51 33.21 -45.25
C ARG A 1011 -40.32 34.44 -45.65
N LEU A 1012 -40.28 34.79 -46.94
CA LEU A 1012 -41.33 35.56 -47.61
C LEU A 1012 -41.79 34.85 -48.89
N THR A 1013 -42.91 34.13 -48.71
CA THR A 1013 -44.08 33.92 -49.58
C THR A 1013 -44.04 34.28 -51.08
N THR A 1014 -44.52 33.34 -51.90
CA THR A 1014 -45.39 33.65 -53.06
C THR A 1014 -46.58 32.67 -53.12
N GLY A 1015 -47.81 33.22 -53.25
CA GLY A 1015 -48.92 32.60 -54.00
C GLY A 1015 -50.01 31.78 -53.26
N SER A 1016 -51.05 32.45 -52.77
CA SER A 1016 -52.43 31.98 -52.42
C SER A 1016 -53.24 31.53 -53.67
N PRO A 1017 -54.58 31.21 -53.67
CA PRO A 1017 -55.63 31.34 -52.61
C PRO A 1017 -56.68 30.17 -52.58
N ILE A 1018 -57.78 30.07 -51.80
CA ILE A 1018 -58.84 30.98 -51.28
C ILE A 1018 -59.57 30.29 -50.08
N GLY A 1019 -60.01 31.06 -49.05
CA GLY A 1019 -61.23 30.74 -48.26
C GLY A 1019 -61.22 31.00 -46.74
N SER A 1020 -61.55 32.22 -46.31
CA SER A 1020 -61.79 32.74 -44.93
C SER A 1020 -63.12 32.21 -44.29
N PRO A 1021 -63.59 32.59 -43.05
CA PRO A 1021 -63.22 33.74 -42.18
C PRO A 1021 -63.28 33.62 -40.61
N GLU A 1022 -62.65 34.61 -39.94
CA GLU A 1022 -63.05 35.35 -38.68
C GLU A 1022 -63.16 34.62 -37.31
N LYS A 1023 -62.88 35.16 -36.10
CA LYS A 1023 -62.72 36.53 -35.53
C LYS A 1023 -62.25 36.51 -34.04
N ALA A 1024 -61.79 37.68 -33.55
CA ALA A 1024 -61.76 38.26 -32.17
C ALA A 1024 -60.81 37.64 -31.10
N LEU A 1025 -59.89 38.34 -30.40
CA LEU A 1025 -59.82 39.61 -29.61
C LEU A 1025 -59.97 39.42 -28.09
N ASP A 1026 -59.03 40.06 -27.38
CA ASP A 1026 -59.08 40.67 -26.02
C ASP A 1026 -58.60 39.95 -24.72
N ASN A 1027 -57.62 40.64 -24.11
CA ASN A 1027 -57.17 40.74 -22.70
C ASN A 1027 -58.35 41.19 -21.77
N PRO A 1028 -58.25 41.35 -20.41
CA PRO A 1028 -57.08 41.36 -19.50
C PRO A 1028 -57.26 40.77 -18.05
N ALA A 1029 -56.15 40.74 -17.31
CA ALA A 1029 -55.93 41.10 -15.88
C ALA A 1029 -56.89 40.78 -14.69
N ARG A 1030 -56.21 40.48 -13.55
CA ARG A 1030 -56.45 40.84 -12.11
C ARG A 1030 -57.01 39.80 -11.11
N SER A 1031 -56.07 39.38 -10.23
CA SER A 1031 -56.04 39.46 -8.75
C SER A 1031 -56.98 38.63 -7.84
N ASN A 1032 -56.29 37.87 -6.98
CA ASN A 1032 -56.46 37.65 -5.54
C ASN A 1032 -57.63 36.81 -4.98
N GLY A 1033 -57.26 35.77 -4.23
CA GLY A 1033 -58.01 35.36 -3.02
C GLY A 1033 -57.77 33.93 -2.53
N GLY A 1034 -56.91 33.76 -1.50
CA GLY A 1034 -57.15 32.81 -0.40
C GLY A 1034 -56.48 31.42 -0.40
N GLU A 1035 -55.39 31.29 0.37
CA GLU A 1035 -54.89 30.05 1.01
C GLU A 1035 -55.81 29.59 2.19
N PRO A 1036 -55.54 28.52 2.98
CA PRO A 1036 -54.64 27.35 2.81
C PRO A 1036 -55.32 25.98 3.11
N GLY A 1037 -54.65 24.87 2.79
CA GLY A 1037 -55.02 23.54 3.32
C GLY A 1037 -54.22 22.36 2.74
N GLU A 1038 -53.02 22.11 3.27
CA GLU A 1038 -52.37 20.79 3.27
C GLU A 1038 -52.99 19.87 4.36
N PRO A 1039 -52.65 18.57 4.48
CA PRO A 1039 -51.91 17.67 3.59
C PRO A 1039 -52.59 16.28 3.41
N PHE A 1040 -52.33 15.56 2.31
CA PHE A 1040 -52.52 14.10 2.30
C PHE A 1040 -51.51 13.36 1.41
N SER A 1041 -50.73 12.50 2.09
CA SER A 1041 -50.29 11.16 1.71
C SER A 1041 -49.62 10.90 0.36
N ASN A 1042 -48.31 10.72 0.47
CA ASN A 1042 -47.42 9.84 -0.28
C ASN A 1042 -48.05 8.51 -0.78
N PRO A 1043 -48.01 8.23 -2.10
CA PRO A 1043 -48.16 6.88 -2.64
C PRO A 1043 -46.91 6.44 -3.43
N TYR A 1044 -46.00 5.73 -2.76
CA TYR A 1044 -45.09 4.79 -3.45
C TYR A 1044 -45.85 3.51 -3.78
N ALA A 1045 -46.37 3.40 -5.00
CA ALA A 1045 -46.63 2.10 -5.62
C ALA A 1045 -46.80 2.26 -7.14
N ARG A 1046 -46.00 1.45 -7.88
CA ARG A 1046 -46.09 1.09 -9.31
C ARG A 1046 -45.33 1.98 -10.30
N GLY A 1047 -44.53 1.31 -11.13
CA GLY A 1047 -44.03 1.86 -12.39
C GLY A 1047 -42.60 1.43 -12.71
N ALA A 1048 -42.37 0.15 -12.96
CA ALA A 1048 -41.27 -0.29 -13.80
C ALA A 1048 -41.57 0.09 -15.27
N ASP A 1049 -40.49 0.25 -16.06
CA ASP A 1049 -40.40 0.32 -17.53
C ASP A 1049 -40.10 1.70 -18.14
N ILE A 1050 -38.80 2.01 -18.30
CA ILE A 1050 -38.23 2.56 -19.54
C ILE A 1050 -36.79 2.03 -19.69
N PHE A 1051 -36.61 0.90 -20.40
CA PHE A 1051 -35.30 0.45 -20.90
C PHE A 1051 -35.27 0.51 -22.43
N SER A 1052 -34.13 0.97 -22.97
CA SER A 1052 -33.90 1.25 -24.39
C SER A 1052 -33.62 0.00 -25.23
N HIS A 1053 -33.79 0.14 -26.54
CA HIS A 1053 -34.00 -0.91 -27.54
C HIS A 1053 -32.80 -1.85 -27.83
N ASN A 1054 -31.71 -1.81 -27.05
CA ASN A 1054 -30.50 -2.61 -27.30
C ASN A 1054 -30.23 -3.76 -26.31
N GLU A 1055 -31.03 -3.94 -25.27
CA GLU A 1055 -30.89 -5.07 -24.33
C GLU A 1055 -31.70 -6.32 -24.75
N LYS A 1056 -32.63 -6.20 -25.72
CA LYS A 1056 -33.46 -7.32 -26.20
C LYS A 1056 -32.73 -8.32 -27.10
N LYS A 1057 -31.54 -8.01 -27.63
CA LYS A 1057 -30.79 -8.91 -28.53
C LYS A 1057 -29.81 -9.86 -27.84
N ARG A 1058 -29.44 -9.62 -26.57
CA ARG A 1058 -28.55 -10.51 -25.82
C ARG A 1058 -29.28 -11.62 -25.05
N TYR A 1059 -30.56 -11.42 -24.76
CA TYR A 1059 -31.39 -12.41 -24.06
C TYR A 1059 -31.99 -13.51 -24.97
N GLN A 1060 -31.91 -13.35 -26.30
CA GLN A 1060 -32.45 -14.31 -27.28
C GLN A 1060 -31.46 -15.41 -27.72
N ILE A 1061 -30.17 -15.28 -27.41
CA ILE A 1061 -29.16 -16.29 -27.82
C ILE A 1061 -28.92 -17.36 -26.72
N GLU A 1062 -29.34 -17.09 -25.48
CA GLU A 1062 -29.08 -17.99 -24.34
C GLU A 1062 -30.26 -18.91 -23.99
N LYS A 1063 -31.38 -18.82 -24.74
CA LYS A 1063 -32.59 -19.63 -24.54
C LYS A 1063 -32.78 -20.77 -25.56
N GLU A 1064 -31.93 -20.87 -26.58
CA GLU A 1064 -32.02 -21.93 -27.61
C GLU A 1064 -31.12 -23.15 -27.36
N ARG A 1065 -30.44 -23.25 -26.21
CA ARG A 1065 -29.49 -24.36 -25.94
C ARG A 1065 -29.90 -25.35 -24.85
N CYS A 1066 -31.15 -25.32 -24.39
CA CYS A 1066 -31.69 -26.31 -23.47
C CYS A 1066 -33.12 -26.69 -23.83
N GLN A 1067 -33.28 -27.63 -24.77
CA GLN A 1067 -34.31 -28.68 -24.82
C GLN A 1067 -34.23 -29.44 -26.16
N LYS A 1068 -34.49 -30.76 -26.11
CA LYS A 1068 -34.34 -31.84 -27.14
C LYS A 1068 -32.98 -32.57 -27.04
N GLY A 1069 -32.86 -33.84 -26.66
CA GLY A 1069 -33.78 -34.91 -26.29
C GLY A 1069 -32.97 -36.22 -26.15
N SER A 1070 -33.38 -37.12 -25.25
CA SER A 1070 -33.06 -38.57 -25.25
C SER A 1070 -33.77 -39.26 -26.46
N PRO A 1071 -33.50 -40.53 -26.89
CA PRO A 1071 -33.12 -41.72 -26.09
C PRO A 1071 -32.19 -42.79 -26.75
N GLY A 1072 -31.84 -43.84 -25.99
CA GLY A 1072 -31.74 -45.22 -26.50
C GLY A 1072 -30.36 -45.92 -26.54
N SER A 1073 -30.27 -47.05 -25.84
CA SER A 1073 -29.14 -48.01 -25.68
C SER A 1073 -28.69 -48.74 -26.97
N PRO A 1074 -27.59 -49.56 -26.95
CA PRO A 1074 -27.72 -50.97 -26.54
C PRO A 1074 -26.55 -51.59 -25.74
N SER A 1075 -26.85 -52.80 -25.27
CA SER A 1075 -26.18 -53.80 -24.43
C SER A 1075 -24.82 -54.37 -24.88
N ASN A 1076 -24.02 -54.83 -23.91
CA ASN A 1076 -23.56 -56.24 -23.81
C ASN A 1076 -22.94 -56.52 -22.42
N GLY A 1077 -23.26 -57.66 -21.83
CA GLY A 1077 -22.74 -58.14 -20.55
C GLY A 1077 -22.01 -59.49 -20.66
N PHE A 1078 -21.35 -59.91 -19.57
CA PHE A 1078 -20.95 -61.26 -19.14
C PHE A 1078 -20.53 -61.11 -17.65
N LEU A 1079 -21.21 -61.69 -16.64
CA LEU A 1079 -21.12 -63.08 -16.08
C LEU A 1079 -19.65 -63.48 -15.77
N MET A 1080 -19.24 -64.05 -14.62
CA MET A 1080 -19.88 -64.57 -13.40
C MET A 1080 -18.77 -64.96 -12.39
N GLU A 1081 -19.10 -65.09 -11.10
CA GLU A 1081 -18.54 -66.06 -10.10
C GLU A 1081 -17.06 -65.91 -9.64
N ASN A 1082 -16.62 -66.20 -8.41
CA ASN A 1082 -17.13 -67.07 -7.35
C ASN A 1082 -16.56 -66.71 -5.95
N LYS A 1083 -17.23 -67.23 -4.93
CA LYS A 1083 -17.04 -67.15 -3.46
C LYS A 1083 -15.69 -67.70 -2.95
N ALA A 1084 -15.24 -67.21 -1.78
CA ALA A 1084 -15.03 -68.02 -0.56
C ALA A 1084 -14.65 -67.17 0.67
N GLN A 1085 -15.36 -67.43 1.78
CA GLN A 1085 -15.09 -67.01 3.17
C GLN A 1085 -13.76 -67.62 3.70
N VAL A 1086 -13.18 -67.04 4.77
CA VAL A 1086 -13.05 -67.67 6.10
C VAL A 1086 -12.57 -66.63 7.13
N ASP A 1087 -13.14 -66.75 8.32
CA ASP A 1087 -13.02 -65.97 9.56
C ASP A 1087 -11.60 -65.86 10.17
N GLY A 1088 -11.41 -64.87 11.06
CA GLY A 1088 -10.33 -64.89 12.05
C GLY A 1088 -10.01 -63.53 12.70
N GLU A 1089 -10.79 -63.12 13.70
CA GLU A 1089 -10.26 -62.39 14.87
C GLU A 1089 -9.68 -63.43 15.86
N PRO A 1090 -8.61 -63.16 16.68
CA PRO A 1090 -8.69 -62.12 17.72
C PRO A 1090 -7.36 -61.43 18.18
N GLN A 1091 -7.56 -60.30 18.88
CA GLN A 1091 -6.82 -59.73 20.03
C GLN A 1091 -5.29 -59.65 20.08
N GLY A 1092 -4.80 -58.44 20.38
CA GLY A 1092 -3.50 -58.20 21.02
C GLY A 1092 -3.14 -56.71 21.13
N GLU A 1093 -3.29 -56.12 22.33
CA GLU A 1093 -2.50 -54.95 22.73
C GLU A 1093 -1.03 -55.37 22.98
N PRO A 1094 -0.01 -54.53 22.71
CA PRO A 1094 0.49 -53.63 23.77
C PRO A 1094 1.03 -52.26 23.28
N SER A 1095 1.12 -51.31 24.22
CA SER A 1095 1.93 -50.07 24.15
C SER A 1095 3.45 -50.38 24.32
N PRO A 1096 4.37 -49.40 24.52
CA PRO A 1096 4.80 -48.23 23.72
C PRO A 1096 6.34 -48.23 23.47
N ALA A 1097 6.86 -47.44 22.51
CA ALA A 1097 8.20 -46.77 22.48
C ALA A 1097 8.79 -46.60 21.06
N GLY A 1098 9.58 -45.53 20.85
CA GLY A 1098 10.74 -45.58 19.96
C GLY A 1098 10.83 -44.50 18.86
N SER A 1099 11.87 -43.68 18.94
CA SER A 1099 12.39 -42.72 17.96
C SER A 1099 12.49 -43.28 16.52
N PRO A 1100 12.38 -42.46 15.45
CA PRO A 1100 12.71 -42.93 14.11
C PRO A 1100 14.22 -42.90 13.92
N GLY A 1101 14.82 -44.09 13.87
CA GLY A 1101 16.20 -44.33 13.44
C GLY A 1101 16.36 -44.19 11.91
N SER A 1102 17.56 -43.81 11.52
CA SER A 1102 18.09 -43.75 10.15
C SER A 1102 17.88 -45.05 9.37
N SER A 1103 17.48 -44.94 8.11
CA SER A 1103 17.37 -46.09 7.21
C SER A 1103 18.75 -46.54 6.72
N VAL A 1104 18.88 -47.83 6.40
CA VAL A 1104 20.13 -48.45 5.89
C VAL A 1104 20.56 -47.85 4.53
N GLU A 1105 19.63 -47.21 3.80
CA GLU A 1105 19.88 -46.52 2.53
C GLU A 1105 20.63 -45.19 2.73
N ASP A 1106 20.37 -44.47 3.83
CA ASP A 1106 21.05 -43.19 4.14
C ASP A 1106 22.55 -43.38 4.42
N GLN A 1107 22.94 -44.51 5.02
CA GLN A 1107 24.35 -44.86 5.25
C GLN A 1107 25.09 -45.27 3.97
N ALA A 1108 24.39 -45.89 3.00
CA ALA A 1108 24.98 -46.24 1.71
C ALA A 1108 25.21 -45.00 0.82
N GLU A 1109 24.33 -44.00 0.89
CA GLU A 1109 24.51 -42.71 0.20
C GLU A 1109 25.62 -41.86 0.84
N LEU A 1110 25.81 -41.93 2.16
CA LEU A 1110 26.95 -41.31 2.87
C LEU A 1110 28.30 -41.90 2.45
N ASN A 1111 28.39 -43.23 2.27
CA ASN A 1111 29.63 -43.89 1.83
C ASN A 1111 29.99 -43.59 0.36
N LEU A 1112 29.01 -43.29 -0.50
CA LEU A 1112 29.24 -42.84 -1.89
C LEU A 1112 29.76 -41.40 -1.94
N LEU A 1113 29.35 -40.56 -1.00
CA LEU A 1113 29.90 -39.20 -0.81
C LEU A 1113 31.36 -39.25 -0.33
N GLU A 1114 31.72 -40.16 0.57
CA GLU A 1114 33.11 -40.32 1.03
C GLU A 1114 34.05 -40.95 -0.01
N GLY A 1115 33.52 -41.72 -0.97
CA GLY A 1115 34.30 -42.32 -2.05
C GLY A 1115 34.38 -41.53 -3.35
N SER A 1116 33.54 -40.49 -3.52
CA SER A 1116 33.53 -39.63 -4.71
C SER A 1116 33.95 -38.18 -4.44
N LEU A 1117 34.04 -37.77 -3.16
CA LEU A 1117 34.84 -36.64 -2.67
C LEU A 1117 36.27 -37.11 -2.41
#